data_AF-A0A9J7KLC8-F1
#
_entry.id   AF-A0A9J7KLC8-F1
#
_cell.length_a   1.000
_cell.length_b   1.000
_cell.length_c   1.000
_cell.angle_alpha   90.00
_cell.angle_beta   90.00
_cell.angle_gamma   90.00
#
_symmetry.space_group_name_H-M   'P 1'
#
loop_
_entity.id
_entity.type
_entity.pdbx_description
1 polymer ?
#
loop_
_entity_poly.entity_id
_entity_poly.type
_entity_poly.pdbx_seq_one_letter_code
_entity_poly.pdbx_strand_id
1 'polypeptide(L)'
;MKQELNDQLADQLDRNVPNFMAKFELHKERMKSRKCPILVAGETSAGKSSLINLLLDEEVLPTSHLSNTYTICEIRYGDVRTIKLHRRDGTCQDRVLQEEDSLVDLLKKYVEEKGDRDQPTDYPRVEILLPRDFLKDIYIVDSPGIGEKEEITKQVKEYLTEAFAFIYVIKSDNAGGVQTDRLQALLKEVATMKSSGTEDIPAFSAKTAIFVCNKWDQVPIAERKLVKEDTIRKLQACWSGSSARQVFCMSTAEAQRLRDQGHVSADFSRFLDGLEKLIPESLNWRIEVSYRWLDYFLSRTIYHLRAYVQQGEQSRDERKAKFELVKSRLHALGDQADDVMKMLKSNVDSSVEVAVQSLREHLTSDQVKRTVMTWTEADLPTVEGSLNIMMRKIKAAISQRIQGVLSDWEKDQAFFSRQREVLIELFASAFRTKIERKLLDIEGAIDGTAMVPTDPAADCGEEEEETTGHGRSKLPQLFIEPHLRLNTVGKVTLGVTSPVWLPIGVVAAFFGLSVYGIVELKRIVERNREDKEVNTYQQDKYGYLSRMALKELEQFVRSNELRDYVRSQLKPAYYCLEQLQEVVPKQIQLDLDLVKDLNEDARDEKVYTIYYYPLLQVMDNFHRRLKAFWVQELWTPDIDPQTLAFATKDVYDGPVCSGLRAELKRGELRHQQAGSAGGKPVTIKLFRGMVTHRNVMEFLQEEDIFR
;
A
#
# COMPACT_ATOMS: atom_id res chain seq x y z
N MET A 1 -4.57 -6.85 45.64
CA MET A 1 -4.23 -5.41 45.46
C MET A 1 -3.29 -5.14 44.28
N LYS A 2 -1.94 -5.14 44.36
CA LYS A 2 -1.12 -4.73 43.19
C LYS A 2 -1.35 -5.58 41.92
N GLN A 3 -1.40 -6.91 42.06
CA GLN A 3 -1.68 -7.80 40.92
C GLN A 3 -3.11 -7.62 40.39
N GLU A 4 -4.08 -7.50 41.28
CA GLU A 4 -5.48 -7.27 40.95
C GLU A 4 -5.72 -5.94 40.22
N LEU A 5 -5.00 -4.87 40.58
CA LEU A 5 -5.01 -3.61 39.83
C LEU A 5 -4.30 -3.73 38.48
N ASN A 6 -3.26 -4.57 38.36
CA ASN A 6 -2.65 -4.86 37.06
C ASN A 6 -3.64 -5.60 36.16
N ASP A 7 -4.33 -6.61 36.69
CA ASP A 7 -5.28 -7.43 35.94
C ASP A 7 -6.47 -6.57 35.47
N GLN A 8 -7.01 -5.72 36.35
CA GLN A 8 -8.07 -4.75 35.99
C GLN A 8 -7.63 -3.76 34.91
N LEU A 9 -6.40 -3.24 34.99
CA LEU A 9 -5.87 -2.35 33.97
C LEU A 9 -5.62 -3.08 32.65
N ALA A 10 -5.16 -4.33 32.70
CA ALA A 10 -4.97 -5.16 31.52
C ALA A 10 -6.30 -5.44 30.81
N ASP A 11 -7.36 -5.76 31.56
CA ASP A 11 -8.71 -5.93 31.01
C ASP A 11 -9.23 -4.64 30.38
N GLN A 12 -9.01 -3.49 31.02
CA GLN A 12 -9.37 -2.18 30.48
C GLN A 12 -8.60 -1.86 29.19
N LEU A 13 -7.30 -2.15 29.15
CA LEU A 13 -6.48 -1.95 27.96
C LEU A 13 -6.86 -2.92 26.84
N ASP A 14 -7.24 -4.15 27.14
CA ASP A 14 -7.66 -5.12 26.12
C ASP A 14 -9.01 -4.74 25.48
N ARG A 15 -9.92 -4.10 26.23
CA ARG A 15 -11.14 -3.51 25.65
C ARG A 15 -10.83 -2.42 24.61
N ASN A 16 -9.81 -1.59 24.89
CA ASN A 16 -9.46 -0.42 24.07
C ASN A 16 -8.47 -0.73 22.95
N VAL A 17 -7.54 -1.65 23.20
CA VAL A 17 -6.56 -2.17 22.25
C VAL A 17 -6.68 -3.70 22.26
N PRO A 18 -7.63 -4.27 21.50
CA PRO A 18 -7.89 -5.70 21.50
C PRO A 18 -6.65 -6.53 21.18
N ASN A 19 -6.45 -7.58 21.99
CA ASN A 19 -5.35 -8.52 21.85
C ASN A 19 -3.97 -7.85 21.92
N PHE A 20 -3.80 -6.76 22.67
CA PHE A 20 -2.54 -6.00 22.69
C PHE A 20 -1.34 -6.86 23.12
N MET A 21 -1.53 -7.82 24.03
CA MET A 21 -0.47 -8.73 24.46
C MET A 21 0.00 -9.64 23.33
N ALA A 22 -0.94 -10.23 22.58
CA ALA A 22 -0.62 -11.05 21.42
C ALA A 22 0.05 -10.21 20.32
N LYS A 23 -0.42 -8.98 20.09
CA LYS A 23 0.20 -8.03 19.16
C LYS A 23 1.61 -7.65 19.61
N PHE A 24 1.84 -7.42 20.90
CA PHE A 24 3.16 -7.11 21.46
C PHE A 24 4.15 -8.25 21.23
N GLU A 25 3.77 -9.48 21.57
CA GLU A 25 4.63 -10.65 21.33
C GLU A 25 4.86 -10.87 19.84
N LEU A 26 3.85 -10.68 18.98
CA LEU A 26 4.00 -10.74 17.53
C LEU A 26 5.03 -9.71 17.01
N HIS A 27 4.93 -8.44 17.40
CA HIS A 27 5.89 -7.42 16.99
C HIS A 27 7.30 -7.70 17.53
N LYS A 28 7.40 -8.16 18.78
CA LYS A 28 8.65 -8.54 19.42
C LYS A 28 9.31 -9.73 18.73
N GLU A 29 8.55 -10.75 18.37
CA GLU A 29 9.04 -11.90 17.60
C GLU A 29 9.49 -11.48 16.20
N ARG A 30 8.70 -10.66 15.49
CA ARG A 30 9.07 -10.10 14.18
C ARG A 30 10.36 -9.28 14.22
N MET A 31 10.56 -8.51 15.28
CA MET A 31 11.77 -7.70 15.49
C MET A 31 12.99 -8.52 15.90
N LYS A 32 12.81 -9.59 16.69
CA LYS A 32 13.88 -10.53 17.04
C LYS A 32 14.25 -11.45 15.89
N SER A 33 13.29 -11.74 15.03
CA SER A 33 13.45 -12.62 13.89
C SER A 33 14.43 -12.02 12.90
N ARG A 34 15.60 -12.66 12.78
CA ARG A 34 16.54 -12.42 11.69
C ARG A 34 16.10 -13.05 10.36
N LYS A 35 14.93 -13.69 10.34
CA LYS A 35 14.40 -14.31 9.14
C LYS A 35 13.92 -13.23 8.18
N CYS A 36 14.57 -13.16 7.02
CA CYS A 36 14.19 -12.28 5.91
C CYS A 36 13.82 -13.13 4.68
N PRO A 37 12.59 -13.70 4.65
CA PRO A 37 12.10 -14.43 3.47
C PRO A 37 11.97 -13.50 2.27
N ILE A 38 12.65 -13.83 1.18
CA ILE A 38 12.46 -13.21 -0.12
C ILE A 38 11.60 -14.15 -0.96
N LEU A 39 10.33 -13.79 -1.14
CA LEU A 39 9.41 -14.56 -1.96
C LEU A 39 9.64 -14.26 -3.44
N VAL A 40 9.93 -15.29 -4.23
CA VAL A 40 10.05 -15.21 -5.68
C VAL A 40 8.78 -15.79 -6.30
N ALA A 41 8.01 -14.93 -6.94
CA ALA A 41 6.73 -15.23 -7.55
C ALA A 41 6.70 -14.86 -9.03
N GLY A 42 5.69 -15.33 -9.75
CA GLY A 42 5.55 -15.10 -11.18
C GLY A 42 4.91 -16.26 -11.92
N GLU A 43 4.63 -16.06 -13.18
CA GLU A 43 3.97 -17.04 -14.04
C GLU A 43 4.80 -18.33 -14.19
N THR A 44 4.12 -19.43 -14.52
CA THR A 44 4.78 -20.67 -14.92
C THR A 44 5.66 -20.41 -16.14
N SER A 45 6.88 -20.98 -16.14
CA SER A 45 7.86 -20.76 -17.20
C SER A 45 8.35 -19.30 -17.39
N ALA A 46 8.13 -18.40 -16.42
CA ALA A 46 8.74 -17.06 -16.41
C ALA A 46 10.26 -17.08 -16.10
N GLY A 47 10.78 -18.22 -15.63
CA GLY A 47 12.20 -18.40 -15.30
C GLY A 47 12.55 -18.04 -13.86
N LYS A 48 11.63 -18.27 -12.91
CA LYS A 48 11.84 -18.07 -11.46
C LYS A 48 13.00 -18.91 -10.94
N SER A 49 12.93 -20.23 -11.13
CA SER A 49 13.95 -21.17 -10.71
C SER A 49 15.30 -20.90 -11.38
N SER A 50 15.31 -20.48 -12.65
CA SER A 50 16.53 -20.03 -13.36
C SER A 50 17.14 -18.77 -12.75
N LEU A 51 16.32 -17.79 -12.35
CA LEU A 51 16.79 -16.59 -11.66
C LEU A 51 17.39 -16.92 -10.29
N ILE A 52 16.76 -17.84 -9.56
CA ILE A 52 17.25 -18.30 -8.26
C ILE A 52 18.58 -19.05 -8.38
N ASN A 53 18.72 -19.96 -9.36
CA ASN A 53 19.98 -20.64 -9.62
C ASN A 53 21.10 -19.63 -9.97
N LEU A 54 20.78 -18.62 -10.79
CA LEU A 54 21.71 -17.54 -11.11
C LEU A 54 22.09 -16.70 -9.88
N LEU A 55 21.17 -16.49 -8.93
CA LEU A 55 21.45 -15.80 -7.66
C LEU A 55 22.33 -16.65 -6.73
N LEU A 56 22.11 -17.96 -6.69
CA LEU A 56 22.85 -18.89 -5.83
C LEU A 56 24.24 -19.24 -6.38
N ASP A 57 24.48 -18.94 -7.65
CA ASP A 57 25.67 -19.37 -8.38
C ASP A 57 25.82 -20.90 -8.40
N GLU A 58 24.68 -21.58 -8.49
CA GLU A 58 24.59 -23.04 -8.44
C GLU A 58 23.26 -23.51 -9.02
N GLU A 59 23.27 -24.63 -9.75
CA GLU A 59 22.04 -25.25 -10.24
C GLU A 59 21.38 -26.05 -9.11
N VAL A 60 20.46 -25.40 -8.38
CA VAL A 60 19.78 -25.99 -7.22
C VAL A 60 18.39 -26.46 -7.60
N LEU A 61 17.59 -25.58 -8.23
CA LEU A 61 16.22 -25.86 -8.60
C LEU A 61 16.10 -26.40 -10.03
N PRO A 62 15.17 -27.34 -10.31
CA PRO A 62 14.91 -27.77 -11.67
C PRO A 62 14.34 -26.61 -12.51
N THR A 63 14.82 -26.50 -13.75
CA THR A 63 14.46 -25.40 -14.69
C THR A 63 13.54 -25.83 -15.83
N SER A 64 12.98 -27.05 -15.79
CA SER A 64 12.22 -27.62 -16.90
C SER A 64 10.90 -26.88 -17.15
N HIS A 65 10.50 -26.71 -18.41
CA HIS A 65 9.22 -26.08 -18.78
C HIS A 65 7.98 -26.88 -18.36
N LEU A 66 8.17 -28.13 -17.93
CA LEU A 66 7.12 -29.06 -17.52
C LEU A 66 7.00 -29.19 -16.00
N SER A 67 7.86 -28.50 -15.22
CA SER A 67 7.80 -28.50 -13.77
C SER A 67 6.64 -27.61 -13.29
N ASN A 68 5.45 -28.21 -13.17
CA ASN A 68 4.34 -27.61 -12.45
C ASN A 68 4.60 -27.79 -10.95
N THR A 69 5.42 -26.89 -10.39
CA THR A 69 5.81 -26.91 -8.99
C THR A 69 4.57 -26.62 -8.13
N TYR A 70 3.85 -27.64 -7.65
CA TYR A 70 2.84 -27.50 -6.58
C TYR A 70 3.50 -27.34 -5.19
N THR A 71 4.82 -27.42 -5.15
CA THR A 71 5.64 -27.48 -3.95
C THR A 71 6.39 -26.17 -3.76
N ILE A 72 6.31 -25.61 -2.56
CA ILE A 72 7.11 -24.43 -2.18
C ILE A 72 8.51 -24.90 -1.81
N CYS A 73 9.53 -24.28 -2.41
CA CYS A 73 10.94 -24.57 -2.10
C CYS A 73 11.54 -23.42 -1.28
N GLU A 74 11.99 -23.71 -0.07
CA GLU A 74 12.69 -22.75 0.77
C GLU A 74 14.19 -23.02 0.75
N ILE A 75 14.99 -22.03 0.38
CA ILE A 75 16.44 -22.17 0.28
C ILE A 75 17.05 -21.37 1.44
N ARG A 76 17.59 -22.10 2.42
CA ARG A 76 18.07 -21.58 3.70
C ARG A 76 19.54 -21.91 3.93
N TYR A 77 20.15 -21.24 4.90
CA TYR A 77 21.48 -21.60 5.36
C TYR A 77 21.48 -22.95 6.10
N GLY A 78 22.50 -23.76 5.83
CA GLY A 78 22.91 -24.85 6.69
C GLY A 78 24.36 -25.22 6.44
N ASP A 79 25.07 -25.62 7.50
CA ASP A 79 26.50 -25.98 7.41
C ASP A 79 26.74 -27.19 6.50
N VAL A 80 25.73 -28.05 6.37
CA VAL A 80 25.75 -29.25 5.53
C VAL A 80 24.60 -29.20 4.53
N ARG A 81 24.90 -29.51 3.27
CA ARG A 81 23.91 -29.62 2.19
C ARG A 81 22.85 -30.65 2.57
N THR A 82 21.61 -30.20 2.76
CA THR A 82 20.52 -31.06 3.27
C THR A 82 19.21 -30.70 2.59
N ILE A 83 18.42 -31.70 2.21
CA ILE A 83 17.03 -31.52 1.76
C ILE A 83 16.12 -32.02 2.88
N LYS A 84 15.16 -31.19 3.31
CA LYS A 84 14.09 -31.58 4.22
C LYS A 84 12.78 -31.60 3.47
N LEU A 85 12.13 -32.75 3.45
CA LEU A 85 10.87 -32.98 2.75
C LEU A 85 9.74 -32.94 3.78
N HIS A 86 8.85 -31.95 3.68
CA HIS A 86 7.69 -31.84 4.56
C HIS A 86 6.48 -32.46 3.87
N ARG A 87 5.89 -33.49 4.50
CA ARG A 87 4.69 -34.16 4.00
C ARG A 87 3.42 -33.52 4.55
N ARG A 88 2.29 -33.73 3.87
CA ARG A 88 0.97 -33.24 4.34
C ARG A 88 0.52 -33.82 5.69
N ASP A 89 0.99 -35.01 6.04
CA ASP A 89 0.70 -35.66 7.32
C ASP A 89 1.47 -35.06 8.51
N GLY A 90 2.28 -34.02 8.27
CA GLY A 90 3.11 -33.35 9.26
C GLY A 90 4.47 -34.01 9.50
N THR A 91 4.76 -35.14 8.85
CA THR A 91 6.07 -35.79 8.96
C THR A 91 7.13 -35.06 8.13
N CYS A 92 8.36 -35.09 8.62
CA CYS A 92 9.52 -34.47 7.97
C CYS A 92 10.59 -35.52 7.73
N GLN A 93 11.10 -35.60 6.50
CA GLN A 93 12.19 -36.48 6.12
C GLN A 93 13.42 -35.65 5.73
N ASP A 94 14.49 -35.82 6.49
CA ASP A 94 15.77 -35.16 6.22
C ASP A 94 16.68 -36.08 5.40
N ARG A 95 17.34 -35.49 4.39
CA ARG A 95 18.33 -36.17 3.56
C ARG A 95 19.56 -35.29 3.42
N VAL A 96 20.64 -35.69 4.09
CA VAL A 96 21.97 -35.09 3.93
C VAL A 96 22.51 -35.50 2.55
N LEU A 97 23.02 -34.53 1.81
CA LEU A 97 23.56 -34.70 0.47
C LEU A 97 25.07 -34.92 0.53
N GLN A 98 25.57 -35.86 -0.27
CA GLN A 98 26.99 -36.03 -0.51
C GLN A 98 27.45 -35.12 -1.66
N GLU A 99 28.77 -34.89 -1.81
CA GLU A 99 29.31 -34.00 -2.85
C GLU A 99 28.94 -34.45 -4.28
N GLU A 100 28.72 -35.76 -4.48
CA GLU A 100 28.36 -36.36 -5.77
C GLU A 100 26.85 -36.30 -6.09
N ASP A 101 26.01 -35.93 -5.13
CA ASP A 101 24.55 -35.88 -5.30
C ASP A 101 24.15 -34.66 -6.14
N SER A 102 23.52 -34.91 -7.31
CA SER A 102 22.84 -33.87 -8.08
C SER A 102 21.54 -33.44 -7.37
N LEU A 103 21.58 -32.23 -6.78
CA LEU A 103 20.43 -31.57 -6.15
C LEU A 103 19.21 -31.53 -7.07
N VAL A 104 19.44 -31.16 -8.33
CA VAL A 104 18.41 -31.05 -9.36
C VAL A 104 17.74 -32.40 -9.60
N ASP A 105 18.51 -33.48 -9.77
CA ASP A 105 17.95 -34.79 -10.09
C ASP A 105 17.21 -35.42 -8.91
N LEU A 106 17.60 -35.07 -7.68
CA LEU A 106 16.85 -35.40 -6.47
C LEU A 106 15.55 -34.61 -6.40
N LEU A 107 15.59 -33.30 -6.56
CA LEU A 107 14.42 -32.45 -6.50
C LEU A 107 13.42 -32.79 -7.60
N LYS A 108 13.86 -33.12 -8.82
CA LYS A 108 12.96 -33.62 -9.89
C LYS A 108 12.09 -34.80 -9.42
N LYS A 109 12.58 -35.68 -8.54
CA LYS A 109 11.77 -36.81 -8.03
C LYS A 109 10.66 -36.40 -7.07
N TYR A 110 10.81 -35.26 -6.40
CA TYR A 110 9.88 -34.78 -5.37
C TYR A 110 9.02 -33.61 -5.84
N VAL A 111 9.50 -32.87 -6.84
CA VAL A 111 8.94 -31.63 -7.37
C VAL A 111 8.32 -31.81 -8.75
N GLU A 112 8.84 -32.73 -9.58
CA GLU A 112 8.25 -33.10 -10.88
C GLU A 112 7.51 -34.44 -10.77
N GLU A 113 6.20 -34.45 -10.99
CA GLU A 113 5.44 -35.71 -11.01
C GLU A 113 5.54 -36.43 -12.36
N LYS A 114 5.81 -37.73 -12.31
CA LYS A 114 5.56 -38.66 -13.42
C LYS A 114 4.16 -39.28 -13.27
N GLY A 115 3.11 -38.57 -13.63
CA GLY A 115 1.77 -39.16 -13.83
C GLY A 115 0.60 -38.33 -13.31
N ASP A 116 -0.44 -38.22 -14.15
CA ASP A 116 -1.76 -37.60 -13.99
C ASP A 116 -1.85 -36.16 -13.43
N ARG A 117 -2.26 -35.21 -14.28
CA ARG A 117 -2.13 -33.75 -14.10
C ARG A 117 -2.96 -33.11 -12.97
N ASP A 118 -3.68 -33.91 -12.18
CA ASP A 118 -4.73 -33.43 -11.28
C ASP A 118 -4.61 -33.85 -9.80
N GLN A 119 -3.53 -34.52 -9.39
CA GLN A 119 -3.28 -34.79 -7.97
C GLN A 119 -2.15 -33.91 -7.42
N PRO A 120 -2.33 -33.26 -6.25
CA PRO A 120 -1.29 -32.40 -5.70
C PRO A 120 -0.24 -33.23 -4.95
N THR A 121 1.04 -32.90 -5.09
CA THR A 121 2.19 -33.66 -4.54
C THR A 121 2.11 -33.97 -3.04
N ASP A 122 2.63 -35.12 -2.60
CA ASP A 122 2.70 -35.47 -1.16
C ASP A 122 3.50 -34.46 -0.31
N TYR A 123 4.34 -33.65 -0.97
CA TYR A 123 5.27 -32.70 -0.37
C TYR A 123 4.87 -31.26 -0.70
N PRO A 124 4.03 -30.60 0.11
CA PRO A 124 3.69 -29.18 -0.08
C PRO A 124 4.87 -28.23 0.11
N ARG A 125 5.89 -28.64 0.88
CA ARG A 125 7.08 -27.81 1.17
C ARG A 125 8.36 -28.64 1.18
N VAL A 126 9.41 -28.08 0.60
CA VAL A 126 10.77 -28.63 0.63
C VAL A 126 11.73 -27.54 1.13
N GLU A 127 12.52 -27.83 2.15
CA GLU A 127 13.60 -26.96 2.60
C GLU A 127 14.94 -27.47 2.05
N ILE A 128 15.73 -26.59 1.46
CA ILE A 128 17.05 -26.85 0.88
C ILE A 128 18.05 -26.03 1.69
N LEU A 129 18.88 -26.72 2.46
CA LEU A 129 19.92 -26.11 3.29
C LEU A 129 21.23 -26.08 2.51
N LEU A 130 21.80 -24.89 2.32
CA LEU A 130 23.05 -24.68 1.60
C LEU A 130 24.06 -23.88 2.45
N PRO A 131 25.37 -24.20 2.37
CA PRO A 131 26.41 -23.50 3.11
C PRO A 131 26.82 -22.20 2.38
N ARG A 132 25.90 -21.23 2.29
CA ARG A 132 26.15 -19.91 1.68
C ARG A 132 25.95 -18.81 2.70
N ASP A 133 26.96 -17.98 2.92
CA ASP A 133 26.96 -16.98 4.01
C ASP A 133 25.80 -15.98 3.91
N PHE A 134 25.44 -15.53 2.71
CA PHE A 134 24.33 -14.60 2.55
C PHE A 134 22.98 -15.21 2.99
N LEU A 135 22.84 -16.54 2.97
CA LEU A 135 21.62 -17.23 3.41
C LEU A 135 21.46 -17.26 4.94
N LYS A 136 22.45 -16.78 5.70
CA LYS A 136 22.38 -16.72 7.17
C LYS A 136 21.34 -15.71 7.64
N ASP A 137 21.21 -14.60 6.91
CA ASP A 137 20.30 -13.50 7.24
C ASP A 137 19.07 -13.46 6.31
N ILE A 138 19.18 -13.95 5.07
CA ILE A 138 18.06 -14.04 4.13
C ILE A 138 17.79 -15.48 3.72
N TYR A 139 16.56 -15.80 3.34
CA TYR A 139 16.28 -17.07 2.67
C TYR A 139 15.32 -16.86 1.51
N ILE A 140 15.47 -17.66 0.48
CA ILE A 140 14.72 -17.49 -0.77
C ILE A 140 13.58 -18.50 -0.77
N VAL A 141 12.38 -18.05 -1.11
CA VAL A 141 11.20 -18.90 -1.25
C VAL A 141 10.82 -18.91 -2.73
N ASP A 142 11.02 -20.05 -3.41
CA ASP A 142 10.50 -20.26 -4.76
C ASP A 142 9.03 -20.65 -4.66
N SER A 143 8.16 -19.82 -5.23
CA SER A 143 6.73 -20.10 -5.26
C SER A 143 6.35 -20.88 -6.52
N PRO A 144 5.32 -21.73 -6.44
CA PRO A 144 4.58 -22.19 -7.61
C PRO A 144 4.20 -21.07 -8.59
N GLY A 145 3.97 -21.45 -9.85
CA GLY A 145 3.43 -20.53 -10.87
C GLY A 145 2.04 -20.02 -10.50
N ILE A 146 1.87 -18.69 -10.51
CA ILE A 146 0.57 -18.07 -10.20
C ILE A 146 -0.38 -18.23 -11.40
N GLY A 147 -1.64 -18.57 -11.14
CA GLY A 147 -2.74 -18.53 -12.11
C GLY A 147 -3.15 -19.87 -12.75
N GLU A 148 -2.76 -21.02 -12.18
CA GLU A 148 -3.17 -22.34 -12.69
C GLU A 148 -4.28 -23.02 -11.87
N LYS A 149 -4.24 -22.95 -10.53
CA LYS A 149 -5.28 -23.50 -9.62
C LYS A 149 -5.45 -22.65 -8.35
N GLU A 150 -6.65 -22.61 -7.78
CA GLU A 150 -7.01 -21.79 -6.61
C GLU A 150 -6.24 -22.17 -5.33
N GLU A 151 -5.93 -23.47 -5.18
CA GLU A 151 -5.17 -24.03 -4.05
C GLU A 151 -3.71 -23.55 -4.01
N ILE A 152 -3.06 -23.47 -5.19
CA ILE A 152 -1.71 -22.91 -5.32
C ILE A 152 -1.71 -21.46 -4.84
N THR A 153 -2.69 -20.69 -5.30
CA THR A 153 -2.83 -19.30 -4.89
C THR A 153 -2.93 -19.22 -3.38
N LYS A 154 -3.73 -20.07 -2.72
CA LYS A 154 -3.85 -20.10 -1.25
C LYS A 154 -2.52 -20.34 -0.53
N GLN A 155 -1.68 -21.27 -0.99
CA GLN A 155 -0.37 -21.49 -0.38
C GLN A 155 0.56 -20.28 -0.52
N VAL A 156 0.57 -19.64 -1.70
CA VAL A 156 1.35 -18.40 -1.91
C VAL A 156 0.85 -17.27 -0.99
N LYS A 157 -0.45 -17.23 -0.67
CA LYS A 157 -1.02 -16.25 0.30
C LYS A 157 -0.42 -16.38 1.68
N GLU A 158 -0.29 -17.60 2.19
CA GLU A 158 0.24 -17.84 3.54
C GLU A 158 1.68 -17.29 3.64
N TYR A 159 2.51 -17.54 2.62
CA TYR A 159 3.88 -17.01 2.57
C TYR A 159 3.96 -15.51 2.36
N LEU A 160 3.00 -14.89 1.66
CA LEU A 160 2.96 -13.44 1.50
C LEU A 160 2.81 -12.71 2.84
N THR A 161 2.17 -13.32 3.84
CA THR A 161 2.04 -12.72 5.18
C THR A 161 3.34 -12.72 5.98
N GLU A 162 4.25 -13.64 5.67
CA GLU A 162 5.56 -13.75 6.31
C GLU A 162 6.68 -13.08 5.49
N ALA A 163 6.44 -12.84 4.20
CA ALA A 163 7.42 -12.33 3.25
C ALA A 163 8.01 -10.98 3.68
N PHE A 164 9.35 -10.91 3.67
CA PHE A 164 10.10 -9.70 3.97
C PHE A 164 10.31 -8.84 2.72
N ALA A 165 10.54 -9.50 1.58
CA ALA A 165 10.68 -8.87 0.27
C ALA A 165 10.01 -9.75 -0.78
N PHE A 166 9.64 -9.14 -1.91
CA PHE A 166 8.93 -9.81 -2.99
C PHE A 166 9.64 -9.57 -4.32
N ILE A 167 9.91 -10.63 -5.07
CA ILE A 167 10.43 -10.55 -6.44
C ILE A 167 9.38 -11.16 -7.36
N TYR A 168 8.86 -10.37 -8.29
CA TYR A 168 7.93 -10.84 -9.31
C TYR A 168 8.63 -10.98 -10.66
N VAL A 169 8.74 -12.21 -11.17
CA VAL A 169 9.35 -12.51 -12.45
C VAL A 169 8.30 -12.45 -13.56
N ILE A 170 8.53 -11.54 -14.51
CA ILE A 170 7.66 -11.23 -15.64
C ILE A 170 8.23 -11.89 -16.89
N LYS A 171 7.37 -12.59 -17.63
CA LYS A 171 7.73 -13.27 -18.87
C LYS A 171 7.62 -12.30 -20.07
N SER A 172 8.74 -11.74 -20.51
CA SER A 172 8.74 -10.62 -21.47
C SER A 172 8.50 -10.99 -22.94
N ASP A 173 8.60 -12.27 -23.31
CA ASP A 173 8.37 -12.78 -24.67
C ASP A 173 6.88 -12.93 -25.04
N ASN A 174 5.98 -12.78 -24.06
CA ASN A 174 4.54 -12.73 -24.31
C ASN A 174 4.10 -11.29 -24.69
N ALA A 175 3.13 -11.15 -25.59
CA ALA A 175 2.59 -9.87 -26.03
C ALA A 175 2.16 -8.98 -24.84
N GLY A 176 2.98 -7.99 -24.51
CA GLY A 176 2.71 -7.03 -23.44
C GLY A 176 3.26 -7.38 -22.04
N GLY A 177 4.09 -8.42 -21.90
CA GLY A 177 4.94 -8.75 -20.75
C GLY A 177 4.23 -9.12 -19.44
N VAL A 178 3.34 -8.26 -18.95
CA VAL A 178 2.61 -8.42 -17.69
C VAL A 178 1.25 -9.08 -17.98
N GLN A 179 1.01 -10.30 -17.47
CA GLN A 179 -0.35 -10.81 -17.35
C GLN A 179 -1.04 -10.08 -16.20
N THR A 180 -1.71 -8.99 -16.57
CA THR A 180 -2.36 -8.07 -15.64
C THR A 180 -3.33 -8.82 -14.75
N ASP A 181 -4.20 -9.67 -15.28
CA ASP A 181 -5.17 -10.46 -14.50
C ASP A 181 -4.56 -11.29 -13.35
N ARG A 182 -3.41 -11.95 -13.58
CA ARG A 182 -2.76 -12.80 -12.56
C ARG A 182 -2.03 -12.00 -11.49
N LEU A 183 -1.23 -11.01 -11.90
CA LEU A 183 -0.57 -10.10 -10.96
C LEU A 183 -1.62 -9.36 -10.14
N GLN A 184 -2.67 -8.88 -10.78
CA GLN A 184 -3.79 -8.19 -10.15
C GLN A 184 -4.53 -9.06 -9.12
N ALA A 185 -4.79 -10.33 -9.45
CA ALA A 185 -5.40 -11.25 -8.50
C ALA A 185 -4.54 -11.40 -7.23
N LEU A 186 -3.22 -11.57 -7.40
CA LEU A 186 -2.28 -11.65 -6.28
C LEU A 186 -2.25 -10.34 -5.47
N LEU A 187 -2.15 -9.19 -6.12
CA LEU A 187 -2.09 -7.89 -5.46
C LEU A 187 -3.39 -7.53 -4.74
N LYS A 188 -4.53 -7.85 -5.35
CA LYS A 188 -5.84 -7.73 -4.71
C LYS A 188 -5.88 -8.54 -3.43
N GLU A 189 -5.44 -9.78 -3.49
CA GLU A 189 -5.46 -10.66 -2.32
C GLU A 189 -4.53 -10.15 -1.22
N VAL A 190 -3.32 -9.70 -1.56
CA VAL A 190 -2.40 -9.03 -0.61
C VAL A 190 -3.05 -7.82 0.06
N ALA A 191 -3.78 -7.01 -0.70
CA ALA A 191 -4.44 -5.81 -0.18
C ALA A 191 -5.69 -6.10 0.67
N THR A 192 -6.39 -7.21 0.40
CA THR A 192 -7.60 -7.64 1.13
C THR A 192 -7.31 -8.62 2.26
N MET A 193 -6.06 -9.06 2.43
CA MET A 193 -5.68 -10.03 3.45
C MET A 193 -5.75 -9.41 4.84
N LYS A 194 -6.93 -9.55 5.46
CA LYS A 194 -7.07 -9.56 6.90
C LYS A 194 -6.30 -10.77 7.42
N SER A 195 -5.19 -10.55 8.14
CA SER A 195 -4.50 -11.64 8.82
C SER A 195 -5.49 -12.28 9.79
N SER A 196 -5.78 -13.57 9.59
CA SER A 196 -6.73 -14.35 10.40
C SER A 196 -6.41 -14.22 11.90
N GLY A 197 -7.25 -13.49 12.63
CA GLY A 197 -7.25 -13.38 14.10
C GLY A 197 -6.51 -12.17 14.70
N THR A 198 -5.68 -11.46 13.94
CA THR A 198 -4.96 -10.27 14.41
C THR A 198 -5.06 -9.17 13.36
N GLU A 199 -6.17 -8.44 13.35
CA GLU A 199 -6.40 -7.32 12.44
C GLU A 199 -5.37 -6.18 12.67
N ASP A 200 -5.04 -5.49 11.56
CA ASP A 200 -4.36 -4.18 11.42
C ASP A 200 -2.87 -4.10 11.05
N ILE A 201 -2.20 -5.20 10.65
CA ILE A 201 -0.82 -5.10 10.14
C ILE A 201 -0.77 -5.39 8.63
N PRO A 202 -0.44 -4.39 7.78
CA PRO A 202 -0.24 -4.66 6.36
C PRO A 202 0.95 -5.60 6.19
N ALA A 203 0.71 -6.72 5.50
CA ALA A 203 1.72 -7.76 5.29
C ALA A 203 2.94 -7.26 4.50
N PHE A 204 2.76 -6.26 3.63
CA PHE A 204 3.76 -5.88 2.65
C PHE A 204 3.60 -4.44 2.14
N SER A 205 4.69 -3.78 1.76
CA SER A 205 4.68 -2.43 1.17
C SER A 205 5.00 -2.47 -0.32
N ALA A 206 4.42 -1.56 -1.11
CA ALA A 206 4.76 -1.41 -2.54
C ALA A 206 6.27 -1.27 -2.82
N LYS A 207 6.98 -0.65 -1.88
CA LYS A 207 8.41 -0.33 -1.99
C LYS A 207 9.31 -1.55 -1.79
N THR A 208 8.79 -2.61 -1.18
CA THR A 208 9.56 -3.82 -0.85
C THR A 208 9.52 -4.88 -1.97
N ALA A 209 8.98 -4.51 -3.15
CA ALA A 209 8.89 -5.36 -4.33
C ALA A 209 9.94 -5.03 -5.41
N ILE A 210 10.39 -6.05 -6.13
CA ILE A 210 11.17 -5.96 -7.36
C ILE A 210 10.44 -6.69 -8.49
N PHE A 211 10.47 -6.14 -9.70
CA PHE A 211 9.92 -6.74 -10.90
C PHE A 211 11.05 -7.07 -11.87
N VAL A 212 11.17 -8.34 -12.24
CA VAL A 212 12.22 -8.82 -13.16
C VAL A 212 11.58 -9.21 -14.48
N CYS A 213 11.73 -8.38 -15.50
CA CYS A 213 11.39 -8.68 -16.89
C CYS A 213 12.44 -9.63 -17.47
N ASN A 214 12.20 -10.93 -17.32
CA ASN A 214 13.11 -11.99 -17.78
C ASN A 214 12.89 -12.31 -19.27
N LYS A 215 13.82 -13.07 -19.86
CA LYS A 215 13.85 -13.43 -21.29
C LYS A 215 13.96 -12.23 -22.22
N TRP A 216 14.67 -11.20 -21.76
CA TRP A 216 14.84 -9.96 -22.52
C TRP A 216 15.65 -10.13 -23.82
N ASP A 217 16.38 -11.24 -23.94
CA ASP A 217 17.05 -11.69 -25.17
C ASP A 217 16.06 -11.99 -26.31
N GLN A 218 14.83 -12.39 -25.97
CA GLN A 218 13.78 -12.74 -26.93
C GLN A 218 12.97 -11.52 -27.39
N VAL A 219 13.12 -10.38 -26.71
CA VAL A 219 12.44 -9.13 -27.09
C VAL A 219 13.24 -8.44 -28.20
N PRO A 220 12.62 -8.17 -29.38
CA PRO A 220 13.28 -7.49 -30.48
C PRO A 220 13.89 -6.15 -30.05
N ILE A 221 15.13 -5.88 -30.45
CA ILE A 221 15.89 -4.69 -30.02
C ILE A 221 15.12 -3.39 -30.27
N ALA A 222 14.42 -3.30 -31.41
CA ALA A 222 13.61 -2.14 -31.79
C ALA A 222 12.41 -1.89 -30.85
N GLU A 223 11.89 -2.94 -30.21
CA GLU A 223 10.68 -2.88 -29.38
C GLU A 223 10.99 -2.77 -27.88
N ARG A 224 12.23 -3.05 -27.46
CA ARG A 224 12.63 -3.08 -26.03
C ARG A 224 12.22 -1.83 -25.25
N LYS A 225 12.35 -0.64 -25.85
CA LYS A 225 11.96 0.63 -25.20
C LYS A 225 10.45 0.67 -24.96
N LEU A 226 9.67 0.34 -25.99
CA LEU A 226 8.21 0.33 -25.93
C LEU A 226 7.70 -0.72 -24.93
N VAL A 227 8.24 -1.93 -24.97
CA VAL A 227 7.88 -3.03 -24.05
C VAL A 227 8.18 -2.65 -22.59
N LYS A 228 9.32 -2.01 -22.34
CA LYS A 228 9.68 -1.55 -20.99
C LYS A 228 8.73 -0.47 -20.48
N GLU A 229 8.46 0.54 -21.28
CA GLU A 229 7.54 1.63 -20.93
C GLU A 229 6.11 1.10 -20.72
N ASP A 230 5.67 0.15 -21.55
CA ASP A 230 4.38 -0.51 -21.39
C ASP A 230 4.29 -1.36 -20.12
N THR A 231 5.35 -2.11 -19.80
CA THR A 231 5.44 -2.90 -18.57
C THR A 231 5.37 -1.99 -17.34
N ILE A 232 6.15 -0.91 -17.30
CA ILE A 232 6.13 0.06 -16.20
C ILE A 232 4.72 0.66 -16.05
N ARG A 233 4.08 1.04 -17.15
CA ARG A 233 2.71 1.59 -17.13
C ARG A 233 1.71 0.60 -16.57
N LYS A 234 1.76 -0.66 -17.00
CA LYS A 234 0.89 -1.74 -16.50
C LYS A 234 1.13 -2.01 -15.01
N LEU A 235 2.39 -2.03 -14.58
CA LEU A 235 2.75 -2.21 -13.18
C LEU A 235 2.28 -1.04 -12.31
N GLN A 236 2.48 0.20 -12.76
CA GLN A 236 2.03 1.40 -12.04
C GLN A 236 0.50 1.51 -11.98
N ALA A 237 -0.20 1.08 -13.03
CA ALA A 237 -1.65 0.94 -12.99
C ALA A 237 -2.06 -0.11 -11.95
N CYS A 238 -1.37 -1.26 -11.92
CA CYS A 238 -1.72 -2.32 -10.98
C CYS A 238 -1.29 -2.08 -9.54
N TRP A 239 -0.26 -1.26 -9.35
CA TRP A 239 0.40 -1.00 -8.08
C TRP A 239 0.93 0.44 -8.05
N SER A 240 0.05 1.40 -7.78
CA SER A 240 0.41 2.80 -7.59
C SER A 240 1.18 2.93 -6.27
N GLY A 241 2.43 3.39 -6.38
CA GLY A 241 3.47 3.20 -5.37
C GLY A 241 4.70 2.46 -5.90
N SER A 242 4.56 1.69 -6.99
CA SER A 242 5.70 1.13 -7.71
C SER A 242 6.44 2.20 -8.52
N SER A 243 7.77 2.15 -8.45
CA SER A 243 8.66 3.01 -9.20
C SER A 243 9.23 2.27 -10.41
N ALA A 244 9.48 3.00 -11.49
CA ALA A 244 10.28 2.49 -12.61
C ALA A 244 11.65 1.95 -12.18
N ARG A 245 12.17 2.38 -11.01
CA ARG A 245 13.41 1.91 -10.42
C ARG A 245 13.34 0.47 -9.89
N GLN A 246 12.14 -0.07 -9.67
CA GLN A 246 11.94 -1.45 -9.21
C GLN A 246 11.85 -2.44 -10.37
N VAL A 247 11.92 -1.98 -11.63
CA VAL A 247 11.76 -2.82 -12.83
C VAL A 247 13.10 -3.06 -13.51
N PHE A 248 13.52 -4.32 -13.56
CA PHE A 248 14.79 -4.76 -14.12
C PHE A 248 14.55 -5.66 -15.33
N CYS A 249 15.12 -5.29 -16.48
CA CYS A 249 15.06 -6.07 -17.70
C CYS A 249 16.34 -6.87 -17.85
N MET A 250 16.25 -8.20 -17.95
CA MET A 250 17.43 -9.06 -18.08
C MET A 250 17.11 -10.39 -18.77
N SER A 251 18.15 -11.11 -19.19
CA SER A 251 18.04 -12.51 -19.59
C SER A 251 18.85 -13.36 -18.62
N THR A 252 18.17 -14.23 -17.91
CA THR A 252 18.81 -15.24 -17.04
C THR A 252 19.71 -16.18 -17.84
N ALA A 253 19.30 -16.57 -19.04
CA ALA A 253 20.11 -17.43 -19.91
C ALA A 253 21.40 -16.74 -20.38
N GLU A 254 21.32 -15.49 -20.80
CA GLU A 254 22.51 -14.73 -21.23
C GLU A 254 23.42 -14.40 -20.05
N ALA A 255 22.84 -14.03 -18.91
CA ALA A 255 23.60 -13.78 -17.69
C ALA A 255 24.34 -15.04 -17.21
N GLN A 256 23.73 -16.22 -17.33
CA GLN A 256 24.39 -17.49 -17.03
C GLN A 256 25.55 -17.76 -18.00
N ARG A 257 25.34 -17.62 -19.32
CA ARG A 257 26.40 -17.83 -20.33
C ARG A 257 27.60 -16.92 -20.13
N LEU A 258 27.37 -15.64 -19.83
CA LEU A 258 28.45 -14.68 -19.54
C LEU A 258 29.18 -15.07 -18.25
N ARG A 259 28.45 -15.57 -17.26
CA ARG A 259 29.06 -16.04 -16.01
C ARG A 259 29.92 -17.27 -16.20
N ASP A 260 29.48 -18.22 -17.02
CA ASP A 260 30.28 -19.40 -17.39
C ASP A 260 31.62 -18.99 -18.06
N GLN A 261 31.68 -17.78 -18.64
CA GLN A 261 32.89 -17.17 -19.21
C GLN A 261 33.68 -16.30 -18.21
N GLY A 262 33.27 -16.26 -16.94
CA GLY A 262 33.90 -15.44 -15.89
C GLY A 262 33.47 -13.97 -15.87
N HIS A 263 32.39 -13.61 -16.57
CA HIS A 263 31.88 -12.23 -16.66
C HIS A 263 30.51 -12.07 -16.02
N VAL A 264 30.25 -10.91 -15.41
CA VAL A 264 28.94 -10.56 -14.88
C VAL A 264 28.21 -9.66 -15.87
N SER A 265 27.01 -10.06 -16.30
CA SER A 265 26.17 -9.22 -17.15
C SER A 265 25.84 -7.89 -16.45
N ALA A 266 25.94 -6.77 -17.18
CA ALA A 266 25.60 -5.45 -16.65
C ALA A 266 24.15 -5.37 -16.14
N ASP A 267 23.22 -6.09 -16.78
CA ASP A 267 21.82 -6.12 -16.35
C ASP A 267 21.63 -6.92 -15.06
N PHE A 268 22.39 -8.01 -14.90
CA PHE A 268 22.39 -8.77 -13.65
C PHE A 268 23.02 -7.97 -12.51
N SER A 269 24.12 -7.23 -12.76
CA SER A 269 24.71 -6.32 -11.77
C SER A 269 23.70 -5.27 -11.30
N ARG A 270 22.95 -4.64 -12.21
CA ARG A 270 21.90 -3.67 -11.84
C ARG A 270 20.80 -4.30 -10.99
N PHE A 271 20.44 -5.55 -11.28
CA PHE A 271 19.47 -6.30 -10.48
C PHE A 271 20.00 -6.58 -9.08
N LEU A 272 21.28 -6.97 -8.94
CA LEU A 272 21.93 -7.12 -7.63
C LEU A 272 21.95 -5.80 -6.84
N ASP A 273 22.29 -4.68 -7.48
CA ASP A 273 22.23 -3.34 -6.86
C ASP A 273 20.79 -3.01 -6.38
N GLY A 274 19.79 -3.49 -7.13
CA GLY A 274 18.38 -3.38 -6.78
C GLY A 274 18.04 -4.19 -5.53
N LEU A 275 18.49 -5.44 -5.47
CA LEU A 275 18.30 -6.31 -4.30
C LEU A 275 19.00 -5.76 -3.07
N GLU A 276 20.22 -5.25 -3.19
CA GLU A 276 20.96 -4.65 -2.09
C GLU A 276 20.21 -3.44 -1.49
N LYS A 277 19.51 -2.65 -2.33
CA LYS A 277 18.65 -1.55 -1.87
C LYS A 277 17.31 -2.00 -1.30
N LEU A 278 16.80 -3.16 -1.73
CA LEU A 278 15.53 -3.70 -1.28
C LEU A 278 15.57 -4.11 0.20
N ILE A 279 16.70 -4.70 0.64
CA ILE A 279 16.82 -5.21 2.00
C ILE A 279 16.67 -4.09 3.05
N PRO A 280 17.38 -2.94 2.97
CA PRO A 280 17.16 -1.83 3.88
C PRO A 280 15.73 -1.27 3.85
N GLU A 281 15.11 -1.14 2.67
CA GLU A 281 13.72 -0.67 2.55
C GLU A 281 12.73 -1.61 3.25
N SER A 282 12.92 -2.92 3.09
CA SER A 282 12.13 -3.94 3.78
C SER A 282 12.34 -3.96 5.30
N LEU A 283 13.57 -3.75 5.77
CA LEU A 283 13.87 -3.61 7.20
C LEU A 283 13.21 -2.36 7.78
N ASN A 284 13.36 -1.21 7.11
CA ASN A 284 12.75 0.05 7.52
C ASN A 284 11.24 -0.08 7.58
N TRP A 285 10.61 -0.73 6.60
CA TRP A 285 9.17 -1.01 6.63
C TRP A 285 8.75 -1.84 7.85
N ARG A 286 9.50 -2.92 8.17
CA ARG A 286 9.22 -3.76 9.35
C ARG A 286 9.33 -2.96 10.66
N ILE A 287 10.33 -2.09 10.74
CA ILE A 287 10.51 -1.19 11.89
C ILE A 287 9.37 -0.19 11.96
N GLU A 288 9.01 0.45 10.84
CA GLU A 288 7.96 1.46 10.75
C GLU A 288 6.60 0.89 11.17
N VAL A 289 6.25 -0.31 10.70
CA VAL A 289 5.01 -1.01 11.09
C VAL A 289 4.97 -1.26 12.60
N SER A 290 6.07 -1.73 13.18
CA SER A 290 6.15 -2.02 14.62
C SER A 290 6.18 -0.75 15.47
N TYR A 291 6.88 0.29 14.99
CA TYR A 291 6.92 1.61 15.58
C TYR A 291 5.51 2.19 15.68
N ARG A 292 4.79 2.25 14.55
CA ARG A 292 3.50 2.91 14.50
C ARG A 292 2.51 2.21 15.44
N TRP A 293 2.48 0.86 15.45
CA TRP A 293 1.59 0.13 16.36
C TRP A 293 1.93 0.41 17.83
N LEU A 294 3.23 0.40 18.19
CA LEU A 294 3.66 0.69 19.55
C LEU A 294 3.36 2.14 19.95
N ASP A 295 3.49 3.08 19.01
CA ASP A 295 3.16 4.49 19.18
C ASP A 295 1.67 4.69 19.45
N TYR A 296 0.80 4.00 18.70
CA TYR A 296 -0.63 3.97 18.97
C TYR A 296 -0.95 3.38 20.34
N PHE A 297 -0.39 2.20 20.65
CA PHE A 297 -0.60 1.54 21.95
C PHE A 297 -0.20 2.46 23.12
N LEU A 298 0.99 3.09 23.04
CA LEU A 298 1.46 4.01 24.08
C LEU A 298 0.58 5.26 24.15
N SER A 299 0.18 5.83 23.03
CA SER A 299 -0.69 7.01 22.99
C SER A 299 -2.04 6.72 23.65
N ARG A 300 -2.69 5.60 23.31
CA ARG A 300 -3.95 5.18 23.95
C ARG A 300 -3.75 4.90 25.43
N THR A 301 -2.70 4.18 25.81
CA THR A 301 -2.42 3.86 27.22
C THR A 301 -2.20 5.14 28.04
N ILE A 302 -1.42 6.09 27.53
CA ILE A 302 -1.16 7.38 28.19
C ILE A 302 -2.45 8.17 28.34
N TYR A 303 -3.27 8.25 27.28
CA TYR A 303 -4.57 8.90 27.32
C TYR A 303 -5.47 8.32 28.43
N HIS A 304 -5.62 6.99 28.49
CA HIS A 304 -6.41 6.33 29.54
C HIS A 304 -5.85 6.60 30.95
N LEU A 305 -4.54 6.42 31.15
CA LEU A 305 -3.91 6.64 32.45
C LEU A 305 -4.08 8.09 32.92
N ARG A 306 -3.95 9.05 32.00
CA ARG A 306 -4.10 10.46 32.31
C ARG A 306 -5.56 10.81 32.65
N ALA A 307 -6.54 10.23 31.96
CA ALA A 307 -7.95 10.36 32.29
C ALA A 307 -8.28 9.86 33.71
N TYR A 308 -7.73 8.72 34.12
CA TYR A 308 -7.87 8.19 35.49
C TYR A 308 -7.15 9.06 36.54
N VAL A 309 -5.96 9.57 36.24
CA VAL A 309 -5.25 10.50 37.15
C VAL A 309 -6.07 11.77 37.36
N GLN A 310 -6.62 12.35 36.29
CA GLN A 310 -7.43 13.56 36.36
C GLN A 310 -8.72 13.36 37.18
N GLN A 311 -9.28 12.15 37.16
CA GLN A 311 -10.47 11.81 37.93
C GLN A 311 -10.25 11.90 39.45
N GLY A 312 -9.03 11.60 39.92
CA GLY A 312 -8.68 11.71 41.34
C GLY A 312 -8.84 13.13 41.89
N GLU A 313 -8.67 14.13 41.03
CA GLU A 313 -8.71 15.55 41.41
C GLU A 313 -10.15 16.14 41.43
N GLN A 314 -11.16 15.37 41.02
CA GLN A 314 -12.53 15.87 40.78
C GLN A 314 -13.57 15.30 41.76
N SER A 315 -14.52 16.14 42.16
CA SER A 315 -15.68 15.75 42.96
C SER A 315 -16.65 14.86 42.16
N ARG A 316 -17.55 14.14 42.84
CA ARG A 316 -18.55 13.29 42.16
C ARG A 316 -19.50 14.09 41.25
N ASP A 317 -19.87 15.30 41.67
CA ASP A 317 -20.77 16.15 40.88
C ASP A 317 -20.07 16.72 39.65
N GLU A 318 -18.79 17.10 39.78
CA GLU A 318 -17.94 17.52 38.65
C GLU A 318 -17.75 16.39 37.64
N ARG A 319 -17.50 15.15 38.11
CA ARG A 319 -17.39 13.96 37.25
C ARG A 319 -18.66 13.72 36.45
N LYS A 320 -19.82 13.81 37.10
CA LYS A 320 -21.11 13.60 36.44
C LYS A 320 -21.41 14.68 35.41
N ALA A 321 -21.11 15.95 35.74
CA ALA A 321 -21.26 17.06 34.79
C ALA A 321 -20.33 16.90 33.58
N LYS A 322 -19.06 16.51 33.82
CA LYS A 322 -18.09 16.22 32.77
C LYS A 322 -18.53 15.04 31.90
N PHE A 323 -19.06 13.97 32.49
CA PHE A 323 -19.59 12.82 31.76
C PHE A 323 -20.71 13.23 30.80
N GLU A 324 -21.72 13.97 31.27
CA GLU A 324 -22.83 14.41 30.40
C GLU A 324 -22.35 15.36 29.28
N LEU A 325 -21.43 16.28 29.59
CA LEU A 325 -20.85 17.18 28.59
C LEU A 325 -20.07 16.42 27.51
N VAL A 326 -19.15 15.55 27.92
CA VAL A 326 -18.33 14.76 26.99
C VAL A 326 -19.18 13.81 26.17
N LYS A 327 -20.15 13.14 26.79
CA LYS A 327 -21.11 12.27 26.11
C LYS A 327 -21.89 13.03 25.02
N SER A 328 -22.37 14.24 25.34
CA SER A 328 -23.05 15.09 24.35
C SER A 328 -22.13 15.46 23.18
N ARG A 329 -20.86 15.82 23.45
CA ARG A 329 -19.87 16.15 22.41
C ARG A 329 -19.51 14.94 21.54
N LEU A 330 -19.37 13.74 22.13
CA LEU A 330 -19.09 12.50 21.40
C LEU A 330 -20.26 12.08 20.51
N HIS A 331 -21.51 12.23 20.97
CA HIS A 331 -22.68 12.01 20.11
C HIS A 331 -22.74 13.00 18.94
N ALA A 332 -22.52 14.29 19.20
CA ALA A 332 -22.47 15.31 18.15
C ALA A 332 -21.34 15.05 17.14
N LEU A 333 -20.17 14.58 17.61
CA LEU A 333 -19.08 14.15 16.74
C LEU A 333 -19.46 12.93 15.90
N GLY A 334 -20.22 11.98 16.46
CA GLY A 334 -20.76 10.83 15.73
C GLY A 334 -21.67 11.27 14.58
N ASP A 335 -22.64 12.14 14.86
CA ASP A 335 -23.55 12.69 13.84
C ASP A 335 -22.78 13.46 12.75
N GLN A 336 -21.79 14.27 13.17
CA GLN A 336 -20.93 14.99 12.24
C GLN A 336 -20.07 14.04 11.40
N ALA A 337 -19.53 12.97 11.99
CA ALA A 337 -18.76 11.97 11.27
C ALA A 337 -19.62 11.30 10.19
N ASP A 338 -20.86 10.94 10.50
CA ASP A 338 -21.81 10.38 9.53
C ASP A 338 -22.06 11.33 8.34
N ASP A 339 -22.23 12.63 8.62
CA ASP A 339 -22.42 13.62 7.57
C ASP A 339 -21.16 13.84 6.73
N VAL A 340 -19.97 13.79 7.35
CA VAL A 340 -18.69 13.79 6.63
C VAL A 340 -18.58 12.55 5.74
N MET A 341 -18.92 11.36 6.23
CA MET A 341 -18.88 10.14 5.42
C MET A 341 -19.87 10.19 4.25
N LYS A 342 -21.08 10.71 4.46
CA LYS A 342 -22.06 10.94 3.37
C LYS A 342 -21.52 11.93 2.34
N MET A 343 -20.91 13.02 2.79
CA MET A 343 -20.30 14.03 1.91
C MET A 343 -19.16 13.43 1.09
N LEU A 344 -18.25 12.68 1.71
CA LEU A 344 -17.14 12.03 1.00
C LEU A 344 -17.66 10.99 0.00
N LYS A 345 -18.64 10.17 0.39
CA LYS A 345 -19.30 9.22 -0.52
C LYS A 345 -19.94 9.90 -1.71
N SER A 346 -20.66 11.01 -1.49
CA SER A 346 -21.24 11.81 -2.56
C SER A 346 -20.18 12.36 -3.51
N ASN A 347 -19.02 12.77 -3.01
CA ASN A 347 -17.92 13.25 -3.87
C ASN A 347 -17.32 12.12 -4.72
N VAL A 348 -17.16 10.91 -4.17
CA VAL A 348 -16.74 9.74 -4.95
C VAL A 348 -17.78 9.42 -6.02
N ASP A 349 -19.07 9.40 -5.67
CA ASP A 349 -20.16 9.13 -6.61
C ASP A 349 -20.26 10.21 -7.70
N SER A 350 -20.10 11.49 -7.36
CA SER A 350 -20.02 12.59 -8.34
C SER A 350 -18.82 12.44 -9.27
N SER A 351 -17.67 12.01 -8.74
CA SER A 351 -16.47 11.73 -9.54
C SER A 351 -16.70 10.58 -10.52
N VAL A 352 -17.46 9.55 -10.13
CA VAL A 352 -17.92 8.48 -11.02
C VAL A 352 -18.78 9.04 -12.14
N GLU A 353 -19.78 9.86 -11.83
CA GLU A 353 -20.68 10.40 -12.87
C GLU A 353 -19.96 11.34 -13.85
N VAL A 354 -19.04 12.19 -13.37
CA VAL A 354 -18.20 13.03 -14.23
C VAL A 354 -17.33 12.16 -15.14
N ALA A 355 -16.69 11.13 -14.60
CA ALA A 355 -15.86 10.22 -15.39
C ALA A 355 -16.67 9.45 -16.44
N VAL A 356 -17.85 8.96 -16.08
CA VAL A 356 -18.77 8.27 -17.00
C VAL A 356 -19.17 9.21 -18.13
N GLN A 357 -19.50 10.47 -17.83
CA GLN A 357 -19.89 11.44 -18.84
C GLN A 357 -18.73 11.78 -19.78
N SER A 358 -17.54 12.08 -19.25
CA SER A 358 -16.36 12.38 -20.06
C SER A 358 -15.92 11.19 -20.91
N LEU A 359 -15.97 9.96 -20.38
CA LEU A 359 -15.68 8.76 -21.16
C LEU A 359 -16.74 8.52 -22.22
N ARG A 360 -18.02 8.73 -21.92
CA ARG A 360 -19.11 8.58 -22.91
C ARG A 360 -18.91 9.54 -24.09
N GLU A 361 -18.58 10.80 -23.82
CA GLU A 361 -18.29 11.80 -24.85
C GLU A 361 -17.08 11.39 -25.70
N HIS A 362 -16.01 10.92 -25.06
CA HIS A 362 -14.83 10.46 -25.78
C HIS A 362 -15.10 9.21 -26.63
N LEU A 363 -15.72 8.18 -26.05
CA LEU A 363 -16.00 6.91 -26.71
C LEU A 363 -17.01 7.02 -27.85
N THR A 364 -17.89 8.04 -27.83
CA THR A 364 -18.84 8.31 -28.90
C THR A 364 -18.28 9.17 -30.03
N SER A 365 -17.07 9.73 -29.87
CA SER A 365 -16.42 10.57 -30.87
C SER A 365 -16.11 9.83 -32.17
N ASP A 366 -16.16 10.56 -33.29
CA ASP A 366 -15.90 9.99 -34.62
C ASP A 366 -14.45 9.53 -34.79
N GLN A 367 -13.52 10.08 -34.00
CA GLN A 367 -12.13 9.62 -33.98
C GLN A 367 -12.02 8.24 -33.33
N VAL A 368 -12.68 8.03 -32.19
CA VAL A 368 -12.68 6.72 -31.51
C VAL A 368 -13.40 5.67 -32.36
N LYS A 369 -14.57 6.01 -32.93
CA LYS A 369 -15.29 5.08 -33.82
C LYS A 369 -14.42 4.64 -35.00
N ARG A 370 -13.72 5.57 -35.65
CA ARG A 370 -12.77 5.24 -36.73
C ARG A 370 -11.64 4.33 -36.24
N THR A 371 -11.08 4.62 -35.07
CA THR A 371 -9.99 3.82 -34.48
C THR A 371 -10.44 2.39 -34.18
N VAL A 372 -11.62 2.22 -33.58
CA VAL A 372 -12.19 0.90 -33.26
C VAL A 372 -12.55 0.11 -34.52
N MET A 373 -12.97 0.79 -35.60
CA MET A 373 -13.33 0.17 -36.88
C MET A 373 -12.15 -0.19 -37.79
N THR A 374 -10.94 0.35 -37.58
CA THR A 374 -9.83 0.23 -38.55
C THR A 374 -8.95 -0.98 -38.25
N TRP A 375 -9.25 -2.14 -38.83
CA TRP A 375 -8.51 -3.38 -38.60
C TRP A 375 -7.41 -3.60 -39.64
N THR A 376 -6.22 -3.99 -39.20
CA THR A 376 -5.08 -4.33 -40.05
C THR A 376 -4.78 -5.83 -40.01
N GLU A 377 -3.91 -6.30 -40.89
CA GLU A 377 -3.52 -7.71 -40.93
C GLU A 377 -2.85 -8.17 -39.64
N ALA A 378 -2.14 -7.26 -38.94
CA ALA A 378 -1.52 -7.50 -37.64
C ALA A 378 -2.54 -7.67 -36.49
N ASP A 379 -3.75 -7.13 -36.65
CA ASP A 379 -4.82 -7.21 -35.64
C ASP A 379 -5.66 -8.50 -35.76
N LEU A 380 -5.47 -9.28 -36.83
CA LEU A 380 -6.28 -10.46 -37.10
C LEU A 380 -5.91 -11.61 -36.15
N PRO A 381 -6.89 -12.22 -35.46
CA PRO A 381 -6.63 -13.37 -34.61
C PRO A 381 -6.18 -14.56 -35.46
N THR A 382 -5.06 -15.21 -35.09
CA THR A 382 -4.57 -16.43 -35.75
C THR A 382 -5.58 -17.56 -35.58
N VAL A 383 -6.16 -17.99 -36.69
CA VAL A 383 -7.26 -18.95 -36.74
C VAL A 383 -6.72 -20.37 -36.90
N GLU A 384 -6.42 -21.04 -35.78
CA GLU A 384 -6.19 -22.48 -35.74
C GLU A 384 -7.05 -23.09 -34.62
N GLY A 385 -7.87 -24.08 -34.94
CA GLY A 385 -8.66 -24.86 -33.98
C GLY A 385 -10.19 -24.72 -34.10
N SER A 386 -10.89 -25.19 -33.05
CA SER A 386 -12.35 -25.26 -33.00
C SER A 386 -13.04 -23.89 -33.03
N LEU A 387 -14.29 -23.87 -33.50
CA LEU A 387 -15.12 -22.67 -33.69
C LEU A 387 -15.27 -21.81 -32.40
N ASN A 388 -15.32 -22.48 -31.24
CA ASN A 388 -15.31 -21.82 -29.93
C ASN A 388 -14.00 -21.08 -29.62
N ILE A 389 -12.86 -21.61 -30.06
CA ILE A 389 -11.54 -21.00 -29.85
C ILE A 389 -11.41 -19.76 -30.74
N MET A 390 -11.87 -19.84 -32.00
CA MET A 390 -11.89 -18.70 -32.92
C MET A 390 -12.71 -17.53 -32.36
N MET A 391 -13.92 -17.80 -31.88
CA MET A 391 -14.80 -16.76 -31.32
C MET A 391 -14.22 -16.11 -30.07
N ARG A 392 -13.57 -16.89 -29.19
CA ARG A 392 -12.84 -16.35 -28.03
C ARG A 392 -11.70 -15.42 -28.45
N LYS A 393 -10.93 -15.78 -29.48
CA LYS A 393 -9.83 -14.94 -29.99
C LYS A 393 -10.35 -13.64 -30.61
N ILE A 394 -11.44 -13.68 -31.37
CA ILE A 394 -12.09 -12.49 -31.94
C ILE A 394 -12.56 -11.54 -30.84
N LYS A 395 -13.27 -12.08 -29.84
CA LYS A 395 -13.71 -11.32 -28.67
C LYS A 395 -12.56 -10.70 -27.90
N ALA A 396 -11.49 -11.46 -27.69
CA ALA A 396 -10.28 -10.96 -27.03
C ALA A 396 -9.65 -9.79 -27.81
N ALA A 397 -9.58 -9.88 -29.14
CA ALA A 397 -9.06 -8.82 -30.00
C ALA A 397 -9.91 -7.53 -29.92
N ILE A 398 -11.24 -7.67 -29.94
CA ILE A 398 -12.17 -6.54 -29.77
C ILE A 398 -12.02 -5.90 -28.39
N SER A 399 -11.97 -6.72 -27.34
CA SER A 399 -11.77 -6.25 -25.97
C SER A 399 -10.45 -5.49 -25.82
N GLN A 400 -9.34 -6.02 -26.36
CA GLN A 400 -8.04 -5.36 -26.37
C GLN A 400 -8.09 -4.00 -27.08
N ARG A 401 -8.84 -3.90 -28.18
CA ARG A 401 -8.97 -2.65 -28.92
C ARG A 401 -9.73 -1.58 -28.13
N ILE A 402 -10.84 -1.95 -27.49
CA ILE A 402 -11.59 -1.02 -26.62
C ILE A 402 -10.73 -0.61 -25.42
N GLN A 403 -9.96 -1.54 -24.83
CA GLN A 403 -9.00 -1.25 -23.77
C GLN A 403 -7.89 -0.29 -24.23
N GLY A 404 -7.41 -0.41 -25.46
CA GLY A 404 -6.44 0.49 -26.06
C GLY A 404 -6.95 1.94 -26.05
N VAL A 405 -8.17 2.15 -26.56
CA VAL A 405 -8.82 3.47 -26.56
C VAL A 405 -8.97 4.05 -25.15
N LEU A 406 -9.42 3.24 -24.19
CA LEU A 406 -9.55 3.67 -22.79
C LEU A 406 -8.19 4.03 -22.17
N SER A 407 -7.14 3.29 -22.53
CA SER A 407 -5.77 3.53 -22.07
C SER A 407 -5.17 4.80 -22.67
N ASP A 408 -5.42 5.06 -23.95
CA ASP A 408 -4.99 6.27 -24.64
C ASP A 408 -5.69 7.50 -24.04
N TRP A 409 -7.00 7.39 -23.74
CA TRP A 409 -7.73 8.45 -23.06
C TRP A 409 -7.16 8.79 -21.68
N GLU A 410 -6.87 7.79 -20.85
CA GLU A 410 -6.25 8.03 -19.53
C GLU A 410 -4.82 8.57 -19.67
N LYS A 411 -4.08 8.18 -20.71
CA LYS A 411 -2.74 8.73 -20.98
C LYS A 411 -2.79 10.21 -21.34
N ASP A 412 -3.77 10.61 -22.15
CA ASP A 412 -3.91 11.98 -22.62
C ASP A 412 -4.52 12.90 -21.55
N GLN A 413 -5.53 12.41 -20.82
CA GLN A 413 -6.27 13.21 -19.84
C GLN A 413 -5.70 13.10 -18.41
N ALA A 414 -5.02 12.00 -18.09
CA ALA A 414 -4.62 11.63 -16.73
C ALA A 414 -5.78 11.76 -15.72
N PHE A 415 -7.00 11.45 -16.15
CA PHE A 415 -8.21 11.79 -15.42
C PHE A 415 -8.28 11.02 -14.10
N PHE A 416 -8.22 9.69 -14.14
CA PHE A 416 -8.32 8.88 -12.92
C PHE A 416 -7.15 9.13 -11.98
N SER A 417 -5.96 9.36 -12.54
CA SER A 417 -4.77 9.71 -11.76
C SER A 417 -4.96 11.01 -10.98
N ARG A 418 -5.45 12.08 -11.64
CA ARG A 418 -5.77 13.35 -10.97
C ARG A 418 -6.92 13.21 -9.97
N GLN A 419 -7.99 12.48 -10.34
CA GLN A 419 -9.12 12.29 -9.43
C GLN A 419 -8.72 11.53 -8.16
N ARG A 420 -7.83 10.54 -8.25
CA ARG A 420 -7.28 9.87 -7.07
C ARG A 420 -6.54 10.84 -6.15
N GLU A 421 -5.67 11.69 -6.71
CA GLU A 421 -4.94 12.71 -5.94
C GLU A 421 -5.91 13.67 -5.21
N VAL A 422 -6.93 14.16 -5.93
CA VAL A 422 -7.97 15.05 -5.37
C VAL A 422 -8.76 14.35 -4.26
N LEU A 423 -9.16 13.09 -4.47
CA LEU A 423 -9.91 12.33 -3.47
C LEU A 423 -9.06 12.03 -2.22
N ILE A 424 -7.78 11.71 -2.37
CA ILE A 424 -6.86 11.53 -1.24
C ILE A 424 -6.80 12.81 -0.41
N GLU A 425 -6.60 13.95 -1.06
CA GLU A 425 -6.47 15.24 -0.38
C GLU A 425 -7.78 15.64 0.31
N LEU A 426 -8.92 15.45 -0.37
CA LEU A 426 -10.24 15.69 0.20
C LEU A 426 -10.48 14.82 1.44
N PHE A 427 -10.16 13.53 1.37
CA PHE A 427 -10.37 12.59 2.47
C PHE A 427 -9.49 12.96 3.66
N ALA A 428 -8.19 13.19 3.41
CA ALA A 428 -7.23 13.57 4.44
C ALA A 428 -7.63 14.88 5.11
N SER A 429 -7.99 15.90 4.33
CA SER A 429 -8.40 17.21 4.84
C SER A 429 -9.71 17.13 5.62
N ALA A 430 -10.73 16.46 5.09
CA ALA A 430 -12.02 16.31 5.77
C ALA A 430 -11.88 15.55 7.09
N PHE A 431 -11.09 14.47 7.11
CA PHE A 431 -10.83 13.72 8.33
C PHE A 431 -10.10 14.58 9.37
N ARG A 432 -9.00 15.23 8.97
CA ARG A 432 -8.17 16.06 9.87
C ARG A 432 -8.96 17.23 10.47
N THR A 433 -9.70 17.95 9.63
CA THR A 433 -10.37 19.19 10.03
C THR A 433 -11.69 18.96 10.75
N LYS A 434 -12.47 17.94 10.35
CA LYS A 434 -13.84 17.76 10.85
C LYS A 434 -13.99 16.66 11.90
N ILE A 435 -13.07 15.69 11.94
CA ILE A 435 -13.16 14.54 12.85
C ILE A 435 -12.01 14.55 13.85
N GLU A 436 -10.77 14.44 13.36
CA GLU A 436 -9.59 14.24 14.19
C GLU A 436 -9.36 15.36 15.20
N ARG A 437 -9.40 16.62 14.75
CA ARG A 437 -9.21 17.78 15.64
C ARG A 437 -10.25 17.82 16.75
N LYS A 438 -11.52 17.63 16.41
CA LYS A 438 -12.61 17.60 17.40
C LYS A 438 -12.48 16.43 18.37
N LEU A 439 -12.05 15.26 17.88
CA LEU A 439 -11.77 14.11 18.72
C LEU A 439 -10.64 14.41 19.71
N LEU A 440 -9.52 14.99 19.24
CA LEU A 440 -8.41 15.43 20.10
C LEU A 440 -8.88 16.47 21.14
N ASP A 441 -9.75 17.40 20.77
CA ASP A 441 -10.30 18.40 21.70
C ASP A 441 -11.23 17.77 22.77
N ILE A 442 -11.92 16.68 22.43
CA ILE A 442 -12.73 15.93 23.39
C ILE A 442 -11.83 15.09 24.30
N GLU A 443 -10.87 14.36 23.72
CA GLU A 443 -9.89 13.56 24.48
C GLU A 443 -9.07 14.44 25.42
N GLY A 444 -8.66 15.62 24.98
CA GLY A 444 -7.96 16.60 25.79
C GLY A 444 -8.79 17.10 26.97
N ALA A 445 -10.12 17.20 26.80
CA ALA A 445 -11.03 17.51 27.90
C ALA A 445 -11.17 16.33 28.89
N ILE A 446 -11.13 15.10 28.39
CA ILE A 446 -11.19 13.87 29.21
C ILE A 446 -9.93 13.73 30.04
N ASP A 447 -8.76 13.87 29.43
CA ASP A 447 -7.46 13.64 30.05
C ASP A 447 -6.84 14.88 30.73
N GLY A 448 -7.48 16.04 30.61
CA GLY A 448 -7.05 17.28 31.27
C GLY A 448 -5.90 18.02 30.57
N THR A 449 -5.51 17.62 29.35
CA THR A 449 -4.52 18.37 28.57
C THR A 449 -5.07 19.60 27.87
N ALA A 450 -6.39 19.71 27.69
CA ALA A 450 -7.06 20.87 27.10
C ALA A 450 -7.96 21.59 28.13
N MET A 451 -7.97 22.93 28.08
CA MET A 451 -8.97 23.75 28.80
C MET A 451 -10.34 23.57 28.14
N VAL A 452 -11.35 23.20 28.92
CA VAL A 452 -12.73 23.01 28.45
C VAL A 452 -13.37 24.39 28.22
N PRO A 453 -13.78 24.75 26.98
CA PRO A 453 -14.69 25.87 26.80
C PRO A 453 -16.04 25.50 27.40
N THR A 454 -16.58 26.32 28.28
CA THR A 454 -17.78 26.05 29.07
C THR A 454 -19.10 26.08 28.28
N ASP A 455 -19.09 26.31 26.96
CA ASP A 455 -20.31 26.44 26.16
C ASP A 455 -20.39 25.45 24.98
N PRO A 456 -21.44 24.60 24.93
CA PRO A 456 -21.70 23.73 23.77
C PRO A 456 -22.26 24.50 22.55
N ALA A 457 -22.59 25.79 22.69
CA ALA A 457 -23.17 26.62 21.63
C ALA A 457 -22.19 27.62 20.98
N ALA A 458 -20.97 27.75 21.50
CA ALA A 458 -20.00 28.73 20.99
C ALA A 458 -19.14 28.21 19.80
N ASP A 459 -19.24 26.92 19.46
CA ASP A 459 -18.49 26.30 18.34
C ASP A 459 -19.24 26.34 17.00
N CYS A 460 -20.33 27.12 16.92
CA CYS A 460 -21.06 27.43 15.70
C CYS A 460 -20.84 28.90 15.32
N GLY A 461 -19.64 29.23 14.89
CA GLY A 461 -19.33 30.56 14.36
C GLY A 461 -17.84 30.74 14.14
N GLU A 462 -17.37 30.50 12.92
CA GLU A 462 -16.24 31.27 12.42
C GLU A 462 -16.71 32.73 12.40
N GLU A 463 -16.29 33.54 13.37
CA GLU A 463 -16.44 34.99 13.30
C GLU A 463 -15.55 35.51 12.17
N GLU A 464 -16.12 35.63 10.97
CA GLU A 464 -15.62 36.55 9.95
C GLU A 464 -15.74 37.98 10.49
N GLU A 465 -14.61 38.63 10.77
CA GLU A 465 -14.59 40.07 11.04
C GLU A 465 -15.06 40.85 9.79
N GLU A 466 -16.32 41.26 9.78
CA GLU A 466 -16.88 42.21 8.81
C GLU A 466 -16.25 43.61 8.99
N THR A 467 -15.30 43.96 8.13
CA THR A 467 -15.04 45.38 7.83
C THR A 467 -16.04 45.88 6.79
N THR A 468 -16.90 46.80 7.22
CA THR A 468 -17.96 47.45 6.43
C THR A 468 -17.42 48.27 5.25
N GLY A 469 -17.97 48.06 4.04
CA GLY A 469 -17.66 48.87 2.85
C GLY A 469 -18.36 48.42 1.57
N HIS A 470 -19.48 49.07 1.24
CA HIS A 470 -20.38 48.84 0.10
C HIS A 470 -19.73 48.63 -1.29
N GLY A 471 -20.20 47.62 -2.05
CA GLY A 471 -20.04 47.56 -3.51
C GLY A 471 -20.50 46.24 -4.14
N ARG A 472 -21.68 46.22 -4.78
CA ARG A 472 -22.25 45.08 -5.54
C ARG A 472 -21.26 44.49 -6.55
N SER A 473 -21.06 43.16 -6.56
CA SER A 473 -21.44 42.26 -7.68
C SER A 473 -20.93 40.82 -7.49
N LYS A 474 -21.80 39.85 -7.80
CA LYS A 474 -21.55 38.49 -8.33
C LYS A 474 -20.64 37.52 -7.54
N LEU A 475 -21.22 36.35 -7.23
CA LEU A 475 -20.53 35.09 -6.93
C LEU A 475 -19.17 34.97 -7.65
N PRO A 476 -18.07 34.70 -6.94
CA PRO A 476 -16.88 34.13 -7.55
C PRO A 476 -16.97 32.60 -7.49
N GLN A 477 -16.93 32.02 -8.69
CA GLN A 477 -16.46 30.67 -8.96
C GLN A 477 -15.16 30.43 -8.18
N LEU A 478 -15.16 29.51 -7.22
CA LEU A 478 -13.93 28.96 -6.63
C LEU A 478 -13.25 28.09 -7.69
N PHE A 479 -12.55 28.76 -8.61
CA PHE A 479 -11.40 28.21 -9.29
C PHE A 479 -10.35 27.93 -8.21
N ILE A 480 -10.21 26.66 -7.85
CA ILE A 480 -9.07 26.16 -7.10
C ILE A 480 -7.87 26.29 -8.05
N GLU A 481 -7.08 27.36 -7.91
CA GLU A 481 -5.76 27.42 -8.53
C GLU A 481 -4.82 26.42 -7.85
N PRO A 482 -4.09 25.59 -8.62
CA PRO A 482 -3.46 24.37 -8.14
C PRO A 482 -2.03 24.63 -7.64
N HIS A 483 -1.87 25.27 -6.47
CA HIS A 483 -0.52 25.64 -5.98
C HIS A 483 -0.21 25.26 -4.53
N LEU A 484 -0.88 24.27 -3.95
CA LEU A 484 -0.26 23.41 -2.93
C LEU A 484 -0.14 22.00 -3.49
N ARG A 485 0.94 21.76 -4.24
CA ARG A 485 1.42 20.39 -4.38
C ARG A 485 1.96 19.99 -3.00
N LEU A 486 1.12 19.35 -2.19
CA LEU A 486 1.58 18.35 -1.22
C LEU A 486 2.26 17.25 -2.06
N ASN A 487 3.50 17.51 -2.47
CA ASN A 487 4.38 16.49 -2.99
C ASN A 487 4.61 15.56 -1.82
N THR A 488 3.74 14.55 -1.69
CA THR A 488 4.06 13.13 -1.55
C THR A 488 2.78 12.47 -1.03
N VAL A 489 1.99 11.89 -1.95
CA VAL A 489 0.90 10.94 -1.64
C VAL A 489 1.35 9.85 -0.64
N GLY A 490 2.65 9.59 -0.52
CA GLY A 490 3.24 8.65 0.43
C GLY A 490 3.70 9.22 1.79
N LYS A 491 3.41 10.48 2.15
CA LYS A 491 3.88 11.06 3.43
C LYS A 491 2.82 11.88 4.19
N VAL A 492 1.54 11.64 3.94
CA VAL A 492 0.50 12.15 4.85
C VAL A 492 0.72 11.50 6.22
N THR A 493 1.32 12.25 7.13
CA THR A 493 1.86 11.80 8.42
C THR A 493 0.79 11.82 9.51
N LEU A 494 -0.48 11.66 9.09
CA LEU A 494 -1.65 11.64 9.95
C LEU A 494 -1.65 10.47 10.96
N GLY A 495 -0.62 9.62 11.02
CA GLY A 495 -0.63 8.41 11.85
C GLY A 495 0.17 8.50 13.15
N VAL A 496 0.96 9.57 13.33
CA VAL A 496 1.87 9.69 14.49
C VAL A 496 1.19 10.41 15.66
N THR A 497 0.19 11.25 15.42
CA THR A 497 -0.51 12.02 16.46
C THR A 497 -2.02 11.82 16.48
N SER A 498 -2.56 10.97 15.59
CA SER A 498 -3.99 10.73 15.51
C SER A 498 -4.49 9.78 16.60
N PRO A 499 -5.63 10.09 17.23
CA PRO A 499 -6.29 9.16 18.15
C PRO A 499 -6.85 7.92 17.44
N VAL A 500 -7.21 8.08 16.18
CA VAL A 500 -7.74 7.01 15.34
C VAL A 500 -6.55 6.31 14.70
N TRP A 501 -6.37 5.02 15.02
CA TRP A 501 -5.42 4.20 14.29
C TRP A 501 -5.90 4.01 12.86
N LEU A 502 -5.50 4.94 11.99
CA LEU A 502 -5.56 4.78 10.56
C LEU A 502 -4.16 4.37 10.14
N PRO A 503 -3.95 3.13 9.68
CA PRO A 503 -2.72 2.81 9.00
C PRO A 503 -2.76 3.59 7.67
N ILE A 504 -2.35 4.86 7.65
CA ILE A 504 -2.46 5.78 6.50
C ILE A 504 -1.52 5.37 5.36
N GLY A 505 -0.49 4.58 5.66
CA GLY A 505 0.23 3.82 4.65
C GLY A 505 -0.70 2.96 3.78
N VAL A 506 -1.86 2.59 4.30
CA VAL A 506 -2.89 1.81 3.63
C VAL A 506 -3.87 2.71 2.87
N VAL A 507 -4.19 3.94 3.30
CA VAL A 507 -4.94 4.90 2.45
C VAL A 507 -4.19 5.15 1.14
N ALA A 508 -2.92 5.54 1.22
CA ALA A 508 -2.07 5.73 0.03
C ALA A 508 -1.86 4.44 -0.79
N ALA A 509 -1.72 3.28 -0.13
CA ALA A 509 -1.61 1.98 -0.80
C ALA A 509 -2.94 1.48 -1.39
N PHE A 510 -4.09 1.90 -0.85
CA PHE A 510 -5.41 1.57 -1.40
C PHE A 510 -5.61 2.32 -2.69
N PHE A 511 -5.41 3.64 -2.70
CA PHE A 511 -5.39 4.46 -3.93
C PHE A 511 -4.30 3.99 -4.92
N GLY A 512 -3.36 3.16 -4.44
CA GLY A 512 -2.49 2.23 -5.16
C GLY A 512 -3.14 1.39 -6.26
N LEU A 513 -4.24 0.73 -5.95
CA LEU A 513 -4.61 -0.51 -6.63
C LEU A 513 -5.68 -0.25 -7.69
N SER A 514 -5.26 0.23 -8.86
CA SER A 514 -6.17 0.67 -9.94
C SER A 514 -6.28 -0.40 -11.01
N VAL A 515 -7.05 -1.45 -10.70
CA VAL A 515 -6.85 -2.75 -11.36
C VAL A 515 -8.09 -3.31 -12.04
N TYR A 516 -9.28 -2.92 -11.60
CA TYR A 516 -10.46 -3.72 -11.89
C TYR A 516 -11.05 -3.52 -13.31
N GLY A 517 -10.64 -2.49 -14.05
CA GLY A 517 -11.25 -2.18 -15.34
C GLY A 517 -10.95 -3.18 -16.47
N ILE A 518 -9.76 -3.79 -16.50
CA ILE A 518 -9.35 -4.72 -17.58
C ILE A 518 -10.10 -6.05 -17.47
N VAL A 519 -10.26 -6.56 -16.25
CA VAL A 519 -10.94 -7.83 -15.96
C VAL A 519 -12.44 -7.73 -16.23
N GLU A 520 -13.06 -6.60 -15.88
CA GLU A 520 -14.50 -6.41 -16.10
C GLU A 520 -14.83 -6.33 -17.59
N LEU A 521 -14.01 -5.63 -18.39
CA LEU A 521 -14.23 -5.53 -19.85
C LEU A 521 -14.12 -6.90 -20.55
N LYS A 522 -13.22 -7.77 -20.08
CA LYS A 522 -13.09 -9.14 -20.61
C LYS A 522 -14.31 -10.00 -20.26
N ARG A 523 -14.84 -9.89 -19.03
CA ARG A 523 -16.08 -10.54 -18.61
C ARG A 523 -17.30 -10.09 -19.41
N ILE A 524 -17.37 -8.78 -19.70
CA ILE A 524 -18.48 -8.18 -20.46
C ILE A 524 -18.52 -8.74 -21.89
N VAL A 525 -17.39 -8.73 -22.60
CA VAL A 525 -17.30 -9.21 -23.99
C VAL A 525 -17.50 -10.73 -24.10
N GLU A 526 -17.15 -11.50 -23.07
CA GLU A 526 -17.31 -12.96 -23.06
C GLU A 526 -18.78 -13.42 -23.00
N ARG A 527 -19.73 -12.58 -22.55
CA ARG A 527 -21.10 -12.99 -22.20
C ARG A 527 -22.08 -13.17 -23.39
N ASN A 528 -21.79 -12.62 -24.57
CA ASN A 528 -22.70 -12.69 -25.72
C ASN A 528 -22.58 -14.00 -26.52
N ARG A 529 -23.67 -14.76 -26.67
CA ARG A 529 -23.72 -16.10 -27.26
C ARG A 529 -24.54 -16.08 -28.55
N GLU A 530 -23.89 -16.06 -29.72
CA GLU A 530 -24.58 -16.26 -31.01
C GLU A 530 -23.74 -17.12 -31.98
N ASP A 531 -24.16 -18.37 -32.17
CA ASP A 531 -23.52 -19.40 -33.01
C ASP A 531 -23.80 -19.22 -34.53
N LYS A 532 -24.40 -18.10 -34.96
CA LYS A 532 -24.82 -17.88 -36.36
C LYS A 532 -23.87 -17.04 -37.22
N GLU A 533 -22.83 -16.43 -36.64
CA GLU A 533 -22.04 -15.37 -37.31
C GLU A 533 -20.73 -15.83 -37.98
N VAL A 534 -20.39 -17.12 -37.92
CA VAL A 534 -19.07 -17.64 -38.35
C VAL A 534 -18.88 -17.68 -39.87
N ASN A 535 -19.94 -17.97 -40.63
CA ASN A 535 -19.86 -17.94 -42.09
C ASN A 535 -19.62 -16.52 -42.64
N THR A 536 -20.10 -15.50 -41.91
CA THR A 536 -19.95 -14.09 -42.27
C THR A 536 -18.51 -13.60 -42.06
N TYR A 537 -17.83 -14.10 -41.01
CA TYR A 537 -16.43 -13.77 -40.73
C TYR A 537 -15.46 -14.30 -41.81
N GLN A 538 -15.69 -15.52 -42.31
CA GLN A 538 -14.82 -16.09 -43.36
C GLN A 538 -14.94 -15.36 -44.71
N GLN A 539 -16.09 -14.72 -44.98
CA GLN A 539 -16.34 -13.96 -46.20
C GLN A 539 -15.83 -12.52 -46.14
N ASP A 540 -15.93 -11.87 -44.98
CA ASP A 540 -15.55 -10.46 -44.76
C ASP A 540 -14.93 -10.28 -43.37
N LYS A 541 -13.64 -10.65 -43.24
CA LYS A 541 -12.92 -10.62 -41.95
C LYS A 541 -12.88 -9.21 -41.34
N TYR A 542 -12.49 -8.22 -42.14
CA TYR A 542 -12.32 -6.84 -41.69
C TYR A 542 -13.66 -6.18 -41.37
N GLY A 543 -14.63 -6.25 -42.29
CA GLY A 543 -15.93 -5.63 -42.07
C GLY A 543 -16.73 -6.31 -40.96
N TYR A 544 -16.58 -7.62 -40.75
CA TYR A 544 -17.16 -8.30 -39.58
C TYR A 544 -16.57 -7.75 -38.27
N LEU A 545 -15.24 -7.68 -38.15
CA LEU A 545 -14.58 -7.14 -36.96
C LEU A 545 -14.95 -5.68 -36.71
N SER A 546 -15.01 -4.84 -37.75
CA SER A 546 -15.43 -3.44 -37.62
C SER A 546 -16.87 -3.32 -37.08
N ARG A 547 -17.82 -4.09 -37.62
CA ARG A 547 -19.23 -4.09 -37.19
C ARG A 547 -19.37 -4.58 -35.75
N MET A 548 -18.70 -5.68 -35.41
CA MET A 548 -18.74 -6.26 -34.07
C MET A 548 -18.10 -5.35 -33.03
N ALA A 549 -16.92 -4.79 -33.32
CA ALA A 549 -16.24 -3.89 -32.41
C ALA A 549 -17.03 -2.61 -32.14
N LEU A 550 -17.69 -2.05 -33.16
CA LEU A 550 -18.59 -0.92 -32.97
C LEU A 550 -19.82 -1.31 -32.13
N LYS A 551 -20.46 -2.45 -32.42
CA LYS A 551 -21.63 -2.94 -31.68
C LYS A 551 -21.30 -3.13 -30.19
N GLU A 552 -20.16 -3.76 -29.89
CA GLU A 552 -19.68 -3.97 -28.54
C GLU A 552 -19.31 -2.65 -27.84
N LEU A 553 -18.68 -1.70 -28.55
CA LEU A 553 -18.41 -0.36 -28.02
C LEU A 553 -19.70 0.40 -27.69
N GLU A 554 -20.69 0.39 -28.60
CA GLU A 554 -21.97 1.04 -28.37
C GLU A 554 -22.75 0.40 -27.22
N GLN A 555 -22.70 -0.93 -27.10
CA GLN A 555 -23.30 -1.65 -25.98
C GLN A 555 -22.64 -1.24 -24.66
N PHE A 556 -21.30 -1.24 -24.61
CA PHE A 556 -20.52 -0.82 -23.44
C PHE A 556 -20.86 0.60 -22.99
N VAL A 557 -21.05 1.54 -23.92
CA VAL A 557 -21.37 2.94 -23.62
C VAL A 557 -22.83 3.13 -23.16
N ARG A 558 -23.77 2.34 -23.70
CA ARG A 558 -25.21 2.45 -23.39
C ARG A 558 -25.63 1.69 -22.13
N SER A 559 -24.93 0.62 -21.78
CA SER A 559 -25.22 -0.22 -20.62
C SER A 559 -24.70 0.41 -19.32
N ASN A 560 -25.00 -0.22 -18.17
CA ASN A 560 -24.35 0.13 -16.90
C ASN A 560 -22.86 -0.28 -16.86
N GLU A 561 -22.34 -0.95 -17.89
CA GLU A 561 -20.99 -1.49 -17.92
C GLU A 561 -19.91 -0.39 -17.90
N LEU A 562 -20.15 0.75 -18.58
CA LEU A 562 -19.26 1.91 -18.48
C LEU A 562 -19.19 2.45 -17.04
N ARG A 563 -20.33 2.50 -16.34
CA ARG A 563 -20.38 2.95 -14.94
C ARG A 563 -19.68 1.94 -14.03
N ASP A 564 -19.88 0.65 -14.25
CA ASP A 564 -19.21 -0.40 -13.49
C ASP A 564 -17.69 -0.36 -13.72
N TYR A 565 -17.24 -0.15 -14.97
CA TYR A 565 -15.84 0.09 -15.30
C TYR A 565 -15.27 1.29 -14.52
N VAL A 566 -15.94 2.44 -14.54
CA VAL A 566 -15.49 3.64 -13.81
C VAL A 566 -15.46 3.41 -12.30
N ARG A 567 -16.52 2.83 -11.72
CA ARG A 567 -16.58 2.51 -10.29
C ARG A 567 -15.45 1.57 -9.90
N SER A 568 -15.09 0.63 -10.78
CA SER A 568 -13.97 -0.28 -10.57
C SER A 568 -12.61 0.44 -10.46
N GLN A 569 -12.43 1.57 -11.14
CA GLN A 569 -11.22 2.41 -11.07
C GLN A 569 -11.13 3.21 -9.76
N LEU A 570 -12.27 3.56 -9.16
CA LEU A 570 -12.36 4.32 -7.91
C LEU A 570 -12.65 3.46 -6.67
N LYS A 571 -12.67 2.12 -6.82
CA LYS A 571 -12.88 1.17 -5.72
C LYS A 571 -11.97 1.41 -4.49
N PRO A 572 -10.70 1.78 -4.63
CA PRO A 572 -9.87 2.24 -3.52
C PRO A 572 -10.49 3.29 -2.60
N ALA A 573 -11.15 4.29 -3.18
CA ALA A 573 -11.78 5.37 -2.43
C ALA A 573 -12.96 4.84 -1.61
N TYR A 574 -13.77 3.96 -2.20
CA TYR A 574 -14.87 3.30 -1.48
C TYR A 574 -14.36 2.42 -0.34
N TYR A 575 -13.28 1.66 -0.54
CA TYR A 575 -12.69 0.86 0.54
C TYR A 575 -12.19 1.74 1.68
N CYS A 576 -11.51 2.85 1.37
CA CYS A 576 -11.08 3.81 2.39
C CYS A 576 -12.28 4.38 3.18
N LEU A 577 -13.39 4.66 2.51
CA LEU A 577 -14.62 5.10 3.18
C LEU A 577 -15.20 4.02 4.09
N GLU A 578 -15.23 2.77 3.65
CA GLU A 578 -15.69 1.64 4.46
C GLU A 578 -14.85 1.49 5.74
N GLN A 579 -13.52 1.62 5.64
CA GLN A 579 -12.65 1.59 6.83
C GLN A 579 -12.90 2.77 7.77
N LEU A 580 -13.06 3.97 7.24
CA LEU A 580 -13.37 5.14 8.07
C LEU A 580 -14.73 5.01 8.76
N GLN A 581 -15.74 4.45 8.07
CA GLN A 581 -17.06 4.14 8.62
C GLN A 581 -17.02 3.06 9.70
N GLU A 582 -16.01 2.19 9.71
CA GLU A 582 -15.83 1.16 10.73
C GLU A 582 -15.06 1.70 11.94
N VAL A 583 -13.93 2.38 11.71
CA VAL A 583 -12.99 2.75 12.77
C VAL A 583 -13.46 3.97 13.57
N VAL A 584 -14.04 5.00 12.93
CA VAL A 584 -14.45 6.23 13.62
C VAL A 584 -15.54 5.97 14.67
N PRO A 585 -16.66 5.28 14.34
CA PRO A 585 -17.69 5.00 15.34
C PRO A 585 -17.17 4.10 16.46
N LYS A 586 -16.31 3.13 16.14
CA LYS A 586 -15.67 2.27 17.13
C LYS A 586 -14.83 3.09 18.11
N GLN A 587 -14.04 4.05 17.63
CA GLN A 587 -13.25 4.94 18.48
C GLN A 587 -14.14 5.80 19.39
N ILE A 588 -15.20 6.40 18.84
CA ILE A 588 -16.18 7.18 19.62
C ILE A 588 -16.82 6.31 20.72
N GLN A 589 -17.16 5.06 20.40
CA GLN A 589 -17.73 4.14 21.38
C GLN A 589 -16.74 3.78 22.49
N LEU A 590 -15.46 3.56 22.16
CA LEU A 590 -14.42 3.32 23.16
C LEU A 590 -14.25 4.50 24.12
N ASP A 591 -14.31 5.73 23.61
CA ASP A 591 -14.23 6.92 24.46
C ASP A 591 -15.51 7.10 25.30
N LEU A 592 -16.70 6.78 24.78
CA LEU A 592 -17.94 6.75 25.57
C LEU A 592 -17.85 5.73 26.72
N ASP A 593 -17.34 4.53 26.44
CA ASP A 593 -17.17 3.47 27.42
C ASP A 593 -16.14 3.86 28.49
N LEU A 594 -15.04 4.51 28.10
CA LEU A 594 -14.06 5.05 29.05
C LEU A 594 -14.69 6.05 30.00
N VAL A 595 -15.42 7.04 29.48
CA VAL A 595 -15.98 8.12 30.32
C VAL A 595 -17.09 7.54 31.23
N LYS A 596 -17.82 6.53 30.77
CA LYS A 596 -18.74 5.77 31.62
C LYS A 596 -18.01 5.04 32.74
N ASP A 597 -16.93 4.30 32.42
CA ASP A 597 -16.09 3.61 33.41
C ASP A 597 -15.56 4.62 34.45
N LEU A 598 -15.05 5.77 34.02
CA LEU A 598 -14.57 6.86 34.90
C LEU A 598 -15.69 7.42 35.80
N ASN A 599 -16.94 7.47 35.31
CA ASN A 599 -18.07 7.95 36.10
C ASN A 599 -18.55 6.92 37.15
N GLU A 600 -18.49 5.63 36.82
CA GLU A 600 -18.90 4.52 37.69
C GLU A 600 -17.81 4.10 38.69
N ASP A 601 -16.56 4.52 38.46
CA ASP A 601 -15.42 4.14 39.28
C ASP A 601 -15.46 4.77 40.69
N ALA A 602 -15.56 3.88 41.68
CA ALA A 602 -15.66 4.19 43.10
C ALA A 602 -14.33 4.07 43.87
N ARG A 603 -13.20 3.88 43.20
CA ARG A 603 -11.88 3.75 43.83
C ARG A 603 -11.46 5.03 44.58
N ASP A 604 -10.66 4.83 45.63
CA ASP A 604 -10.11 5.93 46.45
C ASP A 604 -9.13 6.77 45.64
N GLU A 605 -9.14 8.09 45.83
CA GLU A 605 -8.23 9.06 45.19
C GLU A 605 -6.75 8.64 45.29
N LYS A 606 -6.37 8.05 46.43
CA LYS A 606 -5.01 7.55 46.68
C LYS A 606 -4.60 6.49 45.67
N VAL A 607 -5.54 5.72 45.11
CA VAL A 607 -5.25 4.72 44.08
C VAL A 607 -4.71 5.39 42.82
N TYR A 608 -5.30 6.50 42.37
CA TYR A 608 -4.84 7.19 41.16
C TYR A 608 -3.45 7.79 41.37
N THR A 609 -3.22 8.43 42.52
CA THR A 609 -1.92 9.07 42.83
C THR A 609 -0.80 8.06 43.08
N ILE A 610 -1.07 6.97 43.81
CA ILE A 610 -0.03 6.00 44.22
C ILE A 610 0.24 4.97 43.12
N TYR A 611 -0.74 4.65 42.28
CA TYR A 611 -0.64 3.56 41.31
C TYR A 611 -0.65 4.03 39.85
N TYR A 612 -1.64 4.82 39.44
CA TYR A 612 -1.79 5.25 38.04
C TYR A 612 -0.74 6.30 37.65
N TYR A 613 -0.46 7.28 38.51
CA TYR A 613 0.49 8.35 38.20
C TYR A 613 1.94 7.86 37.96
N PRO A 614 2.53 6.98 38.79
CA PRO A 614 3.85 6.42 38.49
C PRO A 614 3.87 5.62 37.18
N LEU A 615 2.79 4.89 36.88
CA LEU A 615 2.70 4.14 35.62
C LEU A 615 2.61 5.08 34.41
N LEU A 616 1.84 6.17 34.52
CA LEU A 616 1.75 7.22 33.51
C LEU A 616 3.13 7.80 33.20
N GLN A 617 3.94 8.11 34.22
CA GLN A 617 5.30 8.63 34.03
C GLN A 617 6.20 7.64 33.28
N VAL A 618 6.09 6.34 33.59
CA VAL A 618 6.84 5.29 32.88
C VAL A 618 6.41 5.19 31.43
N MET A 619 5.11 5.17 31.14
CA MET A 619 4.58 5.09 29.78
C MET A 619 4.94 6.33 28.94
N ASP A 620 4.80 7.53 29.51
CA ASP A 620 5.19 8.80 28.87
C ASP A 620 6.70 8.83 28.56
N ASN A 621 7.55 8.32 29.45
CA ASN A 621 8.98 8.20 29.19
C ASN A 621 9.27 7.26 27.99
N PHE A 622 8.62 6.09 27.94
CA PHE A 622 8.75 5.18 26.80
C PHE A 622 8.27 5.83 25.51
N HIS A 623 7.14 6.53 25.54
CA HIS A 623 6.59 7.21 24.37
C HIS A 623 7.53 8.28 23.84
N ARG A 624 8.06 9.14 24.72
CA ARG A 624 9.06 10.15 24.35
C ARG A 624 10.31 9.54 23.73
N ARG A 625 10.80 8.41 24.27
CA ARG A 625 11.96 7.71 23.71
C ARG A 625 11.64 7.12 22.34
N LEU A 626 10.44 6.56 22.18
CA LEU A 626 9.95 6.04 20.91
C LEU A 626 9.86 7.15 19.86
N LYS A 627 9.22 8.28 20.17
CA LYS A 627 9.15 9.46 19.30
C LYS A 627 10.54 9.98 18.91
N ALA A 628 11.48 10.05 19.85
CA ALA A 628 12.84 10.47 19.57
C ALA A 628 13.53 9.53 18.57
N PHE A 629 13.36 8.21 18.73
CA PHE A 629 13.84 7.22 17.78
C PHE A 629 13.26 7.44 16.38
N TRP A 630 11.96 7.72 16.25
CA TRP A 630 11.36 8.05 14.94
C TRP A 630 12.05 9.22 14.27
N VAL A 631 12.20 10.33 15.00
CA VAL A 631 12.80 11.55 14.44
C VAL A 631 14.26 11.32 14.04
N GLN A 632 15.00 10.53 14.82
CA GLN A 632 16.43 10.32 14.61
C GLN A 632 16.72 9.29 13.52
N GLU A 633 15.94 8.20 13.45
CA GLU A 633 16.30 7.00 12.68
C GLU A 633 15.36 6.71 11.51
N LEU A 634 14.09 7.13 11.59
CA LEU A 634 13.06 6.76 10.60
C LEU A 634 12.56 7.93 9.76
N TRP A 635 12.64 9.15 10.29
CA TRP A 635 12.11 10.32 9.60
C TRP A 635 12.92 10.62 8.33
N THR A 636 12.26 10.50 7.19
CA THR A 636 12.77 10.98 5.90
C THR A 636 12.28 12.41 5.62
N PRO A 637 13.17 13.39 5.41
CA PRO A 637 12.77 14.77 5.18
C PRO A 637 11.97 14.92 3.88
N ASP A 638 10.97 15.82 3.89
CA ASP A 638 10.09 16.09 2.74
C ASP A 638 10.79 16.85 1.62
N ILE A 639 11.82 17.59 1.99
CA ILE A 639 12.68 18.34 1.09
C ILE A 639 14.09 17.79 1.28
N ASP A 640 14.76 17.46 0.18
CA ASP A 640 16.18 17.10 0.21
C ASP A 640 16.97 18.27 0.81
N PRO A 641 17.66 18.07 1.95
CA PRO A 641 18.45 19.11 2.58
C PRO A 641 19.47 19.77 1.64
N GLN A 642 19.95 19.06 0.62
CA GLN A 642 20.89 19.61 -0.36
C GLN A 642 20.26 20.64 -1.31
N THR A 643 18.93 20.64 -1.44
CA THR A 643 18.19 21.61 -2.26
C THR A 643 17.90 22.93 -1.52
N LEU A 644 18.15 22.97 -0.21
CA LEU A 644 18.04 24.16 0.62
C LEU A 644 19.38 24.87 0.69
N ALA A 645 19.46 26.06 0.09
CA ALA A 645 20.56 26.97 0.32
C ALA A 645 20.19 27.94 1.45
N PHE A 646 20.96 27.92 2.54
CA PHE A 646 20.95 29.03 3.47
C PHE A 646 21.53 30.25 2.76
N ALA A 647 20.93 31.43 2.95
CA ALA A 647 21.56 32.67 2.51
C ALA A 647 22.90 32.80 3.26
N THR A 648 24.01 32.51 2.60
CA THR A 648 25.35 32.67 3.17
C THR A 648 25.69 34.15 3.20
N LYS A 649 25.85 34.68 4.42
CA LYS A 649 26.51 35.92 4.91
C LYS A 649 26.39 37.25 4.17
N ASP A 650 26.12 37.32 2.88
CA ASP A 650 26.35 38.54 2.09
C ASP A 650 25.09 39.22 1.55
N VAL A 651 23.87 38.77 1.87
CA VAL A 651 22.65 39.39 1.30
C VAL A 651 21.56 39.80 2.31
N TYR A 652 21.46 39.17 3.49
CA TYR A 652 20.55 39.62 4.55
C TYR A 652 21.12 39.25 5.93
N ASP A 653 21.40 40.26 6.75
CA ASP A 653 22.06 40.10 8.05
C ASP A 653 21.07 39.63 9.13
N GLY A 654 21.45 38.57 9.87
CA GLY A 654 20.75 38.08 11.07
C GLY A 654 19.57 37.09 10.88
N PRO A 655 19.23 36.30 11.93
CA PRO A 655 17.98 35.55 11.96
C PRO A 655 16.78 36.52 11.90
N VAL A 656 15.76 36.19 11.11
CA VAL A 656 14.50 36.96 11.01
C VAL A 656 13.86 37.11 12.40
N CYS A 657 13.95 36.05 13.20
CA CYS A 657 13.59 36.04 14.60
C CYS A 657 14.38 34.90 15.29
N SER A 658 14.81 35.11 16.53
CA SER A 658 15.53 34.11 17.32
C SER A 658 14.79 33.86 18.62
N GLY A 659 14.28 32.64 18.80
CA GLY A 659 13.72 32.17 20.06
C GLY A 659 14.74 31.36 20.88
N LEU A 660 14.29 30.93 22.07
CA LEU A 660 15.09 30.06 22.96
C LEU A 660 15.41 28.71 22.30
N ARG A 661 14.48 28.15 21.52
CA ARG A 661 14.55 26.79 20.97
C ARG A 661 14.65 26.70 19.46
N ALA A 662 14.37 27.78 18.73
CA ALA A 662 14.46 27.80 17.28
C ALA A 662 14.81 29.20 16.78
N GLU A 663 15.40 29.26 15.58
CA GLU A 663 15.68 30.51 14.87
C GLU A 663 15.07 30.47 13.47
N LEU A 664 14.43 31.57 13.06
CA LEU A 664 13.90 31.75 11.73
C LEU A 664 14.96 32.41 10.85
N LYS A 665 15.25 31.82 9.69
CA LYS A 665 16.19 32.34 8.70
C LYS A 665 15.51 32.46 7.34
N ARG A 666 16.03 33.36 6.50
CA ARG A 666 15.71 33.38 5.08
C ARG A 666 16.60 32.37 4.35
N GLY A 667 16.05 31.67 3.38
CA GLY A 667 16.77 30.75 2.52
C GLY A 667 16.18 30.71 1.13
N GLU A 668 16.81 29.92 0.26
CA GLU A 668 16.34 29.68 -1.10
C GLU A 668 16.20 28.17 -1.33
N LEU A 669 15.05 27.77 -1.84
CA LEU A 669 14.79 26.42 -2.31
C LEU A 669 15.16 26.33 -3.79
N ARG A 670 16.19 25.56 -4.11
CA ARG A 670 16.66 25.35 -5.49
C ARG A 670 15.78 24.33 -6.21
N HIS A 671 15.45 24.58 -7.47
CA HIS A 671 14.69 23.63 -8.27
C HIS A 671 15.53 22.36 -8.55
N GLN A 672 14.93 21.18 -8.38
CA GLN A 672 15.56 19.88 -8.66
C GLN A 672 15.78 19.60 -10.16
N GLN A 673 15.30 20.47 -11.07
CA GLN A 673 15.53 20.33 -12.51
C GLN A 673 16.77 21.10 -12.93
N ALA A 674 17.75 20.38 -13.46
CA ALA A 674 18.98 20.95 -14.02
C ALA A 674 18.64 21.90 -15.18
N GLY A 675 18.71 23.21 -14.94
CA GLY A 675 18.64 24.23 -16.01
C GLY A 675 17.94 25.55 -15.68
N SER A 676 17.16 25.67 -14.60
CA SER A 676 16.56 26.96 -14.22
C SER A 676 17.46 27.73 -13.26
N ALA A 677 17.97 28.87 -13.70
CA ALA A 677 18.66 29.82 -12.83
C ALA A 677 17.62 30.62 -12.04
N GLY A 678 17.35 30.21 -10.79
CA GLY A 678 16.50 30.92 -9.84
C GLY A 678 15.91 30.00 -8.76
N GLY A 679 16.18 30.28 -7.48
CA GLY A 679 15.58 29.58 -6.33
C GLY A 679 14.31 30.28 -5.85
N LYS A 680 13.37 29.52 -5.25
CA LYS A 680 12.18 30.10 -4.59
C LYS A 680 12.58 30.60 -3.20
N PRO A 681 12.33 31.87 -2.83
CA PRO A 681 12.61 32.36 -1.49
C PRO A 681 11.72 31.63 -0.47
N VAL A 682 12.31 31.17 0.62
CA VAL A 682 11.63 30.43 1.69
C VAL A 682 12.08 30.95 3.06
N THR A 683 11.21 30.80 4.06
CA THR A 683 11.56 31.00 5.47
C THR A 683 11.83 29.65 6.10
N ILE A 684 13.00 29.48 6.70
CA ILE A 684 13.45 28.22 7.31
C ILE A 684 13.44 28.42 8.83
N LYS A 685 12.67 27.59 9.55
CA LYS A 685 12.74 27.49 11.01
C LYS A 685 13.78 26.42 11.37
N LEU A 686 14.87 26.82 12.00
CA LEU A 686 15.95 25.94 12.48
C LEU A 686 15.77 25.69 13.97
N PHE A 687 15.54 24.44 14.36
CA PHE A 687 15.48 24.04 15.76
C PHE A 687 16.92 24.01 16.35
N ARG A 688 17.10 24.53 17.56
CA ARG A 688 18.39 24.60 18.26
C ARG A 688 18.63 23.31 19.06
N GLY A 689 19.80 22.72 18.86
CA GLY A 689 20.21 21.50 19.53
C GLY A 689 19.67 20.23 18.87
N MET A 690 20.14 19.08 19.33
CA MET A 690 19.64 17.79 18.82
C MET A 690 18.25 17.50 19.38
N VAL A 691 17.39 16.89 18.55
CA VAL A 691 16.13 16.31 19.03
C VAL A 691 16.46 15.10 19.88
N THR A 692 15.91 15.03 21.08
CA THR A 692 16.09 13.97 22.08
C THR A 692 14.73 13.65 22.71
N HIS A 693 14.65 12.59 23.51
CA HIS A 693 13.43 12.26 24.26
C HIS A 693 12.93 13.40 25.18
N ARG A 694 13.77 14.40 25.52
CA ARG A 694 13.38 15.52 26.38
C ARG A 694 12.59 16.62 25.65
N ASN A 695 12.86 16.84 24.37
CA ASN A 695 12.28 17.94 23.58
C ASN A 695 11.50 17.46 22.33
N VAL A 696 11.47 16.15 22.05
CA VAL A 696 10.83 15.62 20.83
C VAL A 696 9.33 15.91 20.74
N MET A 697 8.60 15.87 21.86
CA MET A 697 7.15 16.11 21.83
C MET A 697 6.84 17.56 21.41
N GLU A 698 7.63 18.52 21.88
CA GLU A 698 7.48 19.92 21.53
C GLU A 698 7.85 20.16 20.05
N PHE A 699 8.90 19.48 19.59
CA PHE A 699 9.30 19.53 18.19
C PHE A 699 8.22 18.98 17.25
N LEU A 700 7.62 17.83 17.59
CA LEU A 700 6.54 17.23 16.82
C LEU A 700 5.26 18.07 16.86
N GLN A 701 4.90 18.64 18.02
CA GLN A 701 3.76 19.56 18.14
C GLN A 701 3.93 20.80 17.26
N GLU A 702 5.12 21.41 17.26
CA GLU A 702 5.39 22.54 16.37
C GLU A 702 5.28 22.14 14.90
N GLU A 703 5.78 20.96 14.54
CA GLU A 703 5.73 20.46 13.18
C GLU A 703 4.30 20.22 12.69
N ASP A 704 3.44 19.65 13.55
CA ASP A 704 2.01 19.47 13.28
C ASP A 704 1.26 20.79 13.10
N ILE A 705 1.70 21.88 13.73
CA ILE A 705 1.13 23.23 13.54
C ILE A 705 1.49 23.81 12.16
N PHE A 706 2.68 23.48 11.62
CA PHE A 706 3.12 23.97 10.31
C PHE A 706 2.53 23.19 9.14
N ARG A 707 2.13 21.94 9.36
CA ARG A 707 1.41 21.10 8.39
C ARG A 707 -0.07 21.40 8.38
#